data_AF-A0A7J3U6F6-F1
#
_entry.id   AF-A0A7J3U6F6-F1
#
_cell.length_a   1.000
_cell.length_b   1.000
_cell.length_c   1.000
_cell.angle_alpha   90.00
_cell.angle_beta   90.00
_cell.angle_gamma   90.00
#
_symmetry.space_group_name_H-M   'P 1'
#
loop_
_entity.id
_entity.type
_entity.pdbx_description
1 polymer ?
#
loop_
_entity_poly.entity_id
_entity_poly.type
_entity_poly.pdbx_seq_one_letter_code
_entity_poly.pdbx_strand_id
1 'polypeptide(L)'
;DRIYIYSGVYHERVTVTKSISISGESKNGTVIDAGYNGSAVKLNSNGVKISNITIRNGGGGEGDALIKVSSAENEIRNCILNTCRNGILISRDGNKVSDCEISENGNGIELQSDSNTVSGCVFYKNGMGMEVINASDNTISGCVFHTNGIGLYMENSAGNRINRCNVYKNSGNEGGIFLIGSNENFITNSSVDHNVWSIRLVDSNKNEITGCQVNDSRFGIRFESANMNRIYHCNVTHNRYGIYFEKCTLDRVNFNNIENNHMYGLYAKLSTVNARYNWWGSVTGPSGNKLSPHIAKVSHMPWLIRPVNFAGKSVSRDKHAIDAPSDSISYGTANIHKSPSGTGNANTGDWDPLVDLKLKVKVIRVRNLGVESKKVFSAVDIHGMKNESNISEGIDIYPDWSAVQNVPDEKENIPVSIRIFEKGILSENEVIATNLVYNMERGEWYGDDYVGDENGYGHVVGNGYEMWFEIEFNDYDGDGLTYWEEKNVYHTDPQANDSGKDFNGDGIPIEWEDRWGYDPFENNSESEDDPDHDGLTNLQEWQQSKWLSDPFRKDIFMEVDSMLDRSGSLYVLPEKSKQMLYSSFTRHNNMMHIDDGGMGGGGEEIPYNKKITYHETNEIYWKYFLHNDITNERKGVFHYVIFCSYGAITRGGYSFQGLDNLDGFVLAIQYIYDWRVRESHRELSTASLFMHELGHNLGLFEYTFGGIDNESCNTPTHAGWWKYASYKSCLNYRYSFSLVDYSDGSRGENDYDDWSNINLSFFKHSTYY
;
A
#
# COMPACT_ATOMS: atom_id res chain seq x y z
N ASP A 1 16.19 -37.83 21.43
CA ASP A 1 15.60 -37.17 22.61
C ASP A 1 14.36 -36.37 22.22
N ARG A 2 13.48 -36.04 23.18
CA ARG A 2 12.27 -35.24 22.96
C ARG A 2 12.11 -34.17 24.03
N ILE A 3 11.78 -32.95 23.61
CA ILE A 3 11.27 -31.86 24.46
C ILE A 3 9.77 -31.74 24.17
N TYR A 4 8.97 -31.74 25.23
CA TYR A 4 7.53 -31.52 25.16
C TYR A 4 7.18 -30.24 25.91
N ILE A 5 6.47 -29.32 25.26
CA ILE A 5 6.17 -27.97 25.78
C ILE A 5 4.68 -27.89 26.05
N TYR A 6 4.30 -27.55 27.28
CA TYR A 6 2.89 -27.36 27.65
C TYR A 6 2.32 -26.07 27.04
N SER A 7 1.00 -25.92 27.06
CA SER A 7 0.35 -24.69 26.60
C SER A 7 0.76 -23.50 27.48
N GLY A 8 1.02 -22.35 26.85
CA GLY A 8 1.55 -21.15 27.46
C GLY A 8 2.29 -20.28 26.43
N VAL A 9 2.55 -19.03 26.80
CA VAL A 9 3.37 -18.10 26.02
C VAL A 9 4.79 -18.09 26.59
N TYR A 10 5.76 -18.43 25.75
CA TYR A 10 7.17 -18.50 26.08
C TYR A 10 7.90 -17.37 25.35
N HIS A 11 8.27 -16.32 26.08
CA HIS A 11 9.03 -15.19 25.55
C HIS A 11 10.52 -15.56 25.43
N GLU A 12 10.84 -16.39 24.44
CA GLU A 12 12.16 -17.01 24.28
C GLU A 12 12.67 -16.96 22.85
N ARG A 13 14.01 -17.07 22.71
CA ARG A 13 14.69 -17.34 21.44
C ARG A 13 15.54 -18.58 21.60
N VAL A 14 15.20 -19.65 20.88
CA VAL A 14 15.73 -20.99 21.08
C VAL A 14 16.77 -21.32 20.02
N THR A 15 17.94 -21.83 20.45
CA THR A 15 18.95 -22.38 19.52
C THR A 15 19.11 -23.88 19.75
N VAL A 16 18.81 -24.66 18.71
CA VAL A 16 18.85 -26.13 18.75
C VAL A 16 20.17 -26.61 18.14
N THR A 17 21.06 -27.10 19.00
CA THR A 17 22.41 -27.57 18.62
C THR A 17 22.55 -29.10 18.61
N LYS A 18 21.48 -29.83 18.91
CA LYS A 18 21.44 -31.30 18.93
C LYS A 18 20.24 -31.81 18.14
N SER A 19 20.39 -32.98 17.52
CA SER A 19 19.31 -33.69 16.85
C SER A 19 18.25 -34.14 17.85
N ILE A 20 17.13 -33.41 17.92
CA ILE A 20 16.08 -33.59 18.93
C ILE A 20 14.71 -33.33 18.32
N SER A 21 13.66 -33.87 18.94
CA SER A 21 12.28 -33.50 18.61
C SER A 21 11.71 -32.53 19.63
N ILE A 22 11.17 -31.40 19.19
CA ILE A 22 10.47 -30.40 19.99
C ILE A 22 9.00 -30.41 19.57
N SER A 23 8.10 -30.59 20.53
CA SER A 23 6.67 -30.70 20.28
C SER A 23 5.90 -29.89 21.30
N GLY A 24 5.04 -28.99 20.85
CA GLY A 24 4.04 -28.34 21.70
C GLY A 24 2.87 -29.27 22.00
N GLU A 25 2.15 -28.95 23.06
CA GLU A 25 0.91 -29.61 23.45
C GLU A 25 -0.23 -29.28 22.48
N SER A 26 -0.28 -28.03 22.03
CA SER A 26 -1.29 -27.54 21.11
C SER A 26 -0.71 -26.50 20.17
N LYS A 27 -0.98 -26.61 18.87
CA LYS A 27 -0.54 -25.60 17.89
C LYS A 27 -1.05 -24.20 18.24
N ASN A 28 -2.27 -24.08 18.79
CA ASN A 28 -2.89 -22.81 19.16
C ASN A 28 -2.57 -22.38 20.61
N GLY A 29 -2.18 -23.32 21.46
CA GLY A 29 -2.00 -23.09 22.91
C GLY A 29 -0.54 -22.96 23.34
N THR A 30 0.42 -23.50 22.58
CA THR A 30 1.84 -23.42 22.85
C THR A 30 2.47 -22.38 21.93
N VAL A 31 2.90 -21.24 22.49
CA VAL A 31 3.40 -20.08 21.74
C VAL A 31 4.85 -19.78 22.12
N ILE A 32 5.74 -19.66 21.12
CA ILE A 32 7.07 -19.06 21.27
C ILE A 32 7.00 -17.64 20.68
N ASP A 33 7.27 -16.65 21.51
CA ASP A 33 7.19 -15.23 21.14
C ASP A 33 8.59 -14.61 21.19
N ALA A 34 9.10 -14.14 20.05
CA ALA A 34 10.45 -13.60 19.96
C ALA A 34 10.55 -12.10 20.32
N GLY A 35 9.42 -11.43 20.59
CA GLY A 35 9.36 -10.03 21.01
C GLY A 35 9.90 -9.05 19.97
N TYR A 36 9.59 -9.29 18.69
CA TYR A 36 9.99 -8.50 17.53
C TYR A 36 11.51 -8.37 17.31
N ASN A 37 12.29 -9.31 17.85
CA ASN A 37 13.74 -9.23 17.82
C ASN A 37 14.38 -10.55 17.42
N GLY A 38 15.16 -10.54 16.34
CA GLY A 38 15.97 -11.67 15.91
C GLY A 38 15.16 -12.88 15.46
N SER A 39 15.86 -14.00 15.23
CA SER A 39 15.20 -15.28 14.92
C SER A 39 14.67 -15.97 16.18
N ALA A 40 13.42 -16.47 16.14
CA ALA A 40 12.78 -17.12 17.28
C ALA A 40 13.35 -18.52 17.54
N VAL A 41 13.51 -19.35 16.51
CA VAL A 41 14.08 -20.70 16.62
C VAL A 41 15.18 -20.93 15.57
N LYS A 42 16.38 -21.31 15.99
CA LYS A 42 17.53 -21.60 15.12
C LYS A 42 17.88 -23.09 15.12
N LEU A 43 17.84 -23.74 13.95
CA LEU A 43 18.16 -25.16 13.78
C LEU A 43 19.58 -25.33 13.26
N ASN A 44 20.51 -25.64 14.16
CA ASN A 44 21.94 -25.78 13.86
C ASN A 44 22.43 -27.24 13.85
N SER A 45 21.51 -28.20 13.96
CA SER A 45 21.82 -29.64 13.99
C SER A 45 20.90 -30.39 13.05
N ASN A 46 21.44 -31.38 12.35
CA ASN A 46 20.65 -32.15 11.39
C ASN A 46 19.59 -33.00 12.08
N GLY A 47 18.48 -33.29 11.38
CA GLY A 47 17.45 -34.20 11.86
C GLY A 47 16.61 -33.68 13.03
N VAL A 48 16.60 -32.36 13.27
CA VAL A 48 15.72 -31.74 14.26
C VAL A 48 14.29 -31.80 13.76
N LYS A 49 13.35 -32.07 14.69
CA LYS A 49 11.92 -32.09 14.39
C LYS A 49 11.19 -31.06 15.25
N ILE A 50 10.39 -30.19 14.65
CA ILE A 50 9.53 -29.22 15.34
C ILE A 50 8.08 -29.46 14.95
N SER A 51 7.17 -29.49 15.93
CA SER A 51 5.74 -29.60 15.64
C SER A 51 4.80 -29.03 16.70
N ASN A 52 3.59 -28.69 16.27
CA ASN A 52 2.46 -28.28 17.14
C ASN A 52 2.75 -27.03 17.99
N ILE A 53 3.36 -26.01 17.40
CA ILE A 53 3.73 -24.76 18.11
C ILE A 53 3.33 -23.56 17.25
N THR A 54 2.83 -22.50 17.88
CA THR A 54 2.79 -21.15 17.27
C THR A 54 4.12 -20.46 17.55
N ILE A 55 4.76 -19.89 16.54
CA ILE A 55 5.98 -19.08 16.69
C ILE A 55 5.69 -17.73 16.07
N ARG A 56 5.90 -16.65 16.81
CA ARG A 56 5.49 -15.31 16.37
C ARG A 56 6.44 -14.19 16.76
N ASN A 57 6.20 -13.01 16.19
CA ASN A 57 6.85 -11.75 16.55
C ASN A 57 8.37 -11.85 16.46
N GLY A 58 8.89 -12.27 15.30
CA GLY A 58 10.32 -12.27 15.00
C GLY A 58 10.82 -10.89 14.55
N GLY A 59 12.14 -10.75 14.39
CA GLY A 59 12.77 -9.51 13.92
C GLY A 59 12.57 -9.22 12.43
N GLY A 60 12.94 -8.00 12.04
CA GLY A 60 12.88 -7.48 10.66
C GLY A 60 14.22 -7.53 9.89
N GLY A 61 15.31 -8.01 10.50
CA GLY A 61 16.62 -8.08 9.83
C GLY A 61 16.68 -9.14 8.73
N GLU A 62 17.56 -8.96 7.74
CA GLU A 62 17.70 -9.85 6.55
C GLU A 62 17.80 -11.33 6.90
N GLY A 63 18.52 -11.65 7.98
CA GLY A 63 18.69 -13.01 8.46
C GLY A 63 17.67 -13.48 9.50
N ASP A 64 16.69 -12.66 9.87
CA ASP A 64 15.70 -12.98 10.89
C ASP A 64 14.60 -13.86 10.34
N ALA A 65 14.20 -14.84 11.16
CA ALA A 65 13.16 -15.78 10.80
C ALA A 65 12.48 -16.34 12.05
N LEU A 66 11.20 -16.69 11.99
CA LEU A 66 10.56 -17.43 13.08
C LEU A 66 11.24 -18.80 13.24
N ILE A 67 11.54 -19.47 12.13
CA ILE A 67 12.42 -20.64 12.11
C ILE A 67 13.55 -20.46 11.10
N LYS A 68 14.79 -20.33 11.61
CA LYS A 68 16.00 -20.29 10.79
C LYS A 68 16.63 -21.69 10.70
N VAL A 69 16.65 -22.26 9.50
CA VAL A 69 17.14 -23.62 9.23
C VAL A 69 18.53 -23.56 8.60
N SER A 70 19.56 -23.75 9.43
CA SER A 70 20.99 -23.71 9.02
C SER A 70 21.64 -25.10 8.98
N SER A 71 20.83 -26.15 8.96
CA SER A 71 21.24 -27.57 8.98
C SER A 71 20.33 -28.41 8.06
N ALA A 72 20.70 -29.66 7.81
CA ALA A 72 20.03 -30.53 6.84
C ALA A 72 19.05 -31.52 7.49
N GLU A 73 18.16 -32.09 6.69
CA GLU A 73 17.26 -33.19 7.08
C GLU A 73 16.31 -32.86 8.26
N ASN A 74 16.00 -31.59 8.48
CA ASN A 74 15.06 -31.18 9.52
C ASN A 74 13.60 -31.32 9.06
N GLU A 75 12.70 -31.44 10.03
CA GLU A 75 11.25 -31.55 9.80
C GLU A 75 10.51 -30.52 10.64
N ILE A 76 9.79 -29.61 9.99
CA ILE A 76 8.90 -28.63 10.61
C ILE A 76 7.48 -29.00 10.21
N ARG A 77 6.59 -29.23 11.19
CA ARG A 77 5.24 -29.73 10.88
C ARG A 77 4.14 -29.18 11.78
N ASN A 78 3.01 -28.81 11.20
CA ASN A 78 1.81 -28.41 11.95
C ASN A 78 2.07 -27.26 12.94
N CYS A 79 2.70 -26.20 12.43
CA CYS A 79 3.00 -24.98 13.18
C CYS A 79 2.23 -23.79 12.60
N ILE A 80 2.01 -22.76 13.43
CA ILE A 80 1.52 -21.44 12.99
C ILE A 80 2.69 -20.48 13.09
N LEU A 81 2.99 -19.75 12.02
CA LEU A 81 4.16 -18.88 11.90
C LEU A 81 3.74 -17.51 11.39
N ASN A 82 3.77 -16.49 12.25
CA ASN A 82 3.38 -15.14 11.87
C ASN A 82 4.24 -14.00 12.42
N THR A 83 4.26 -12.89 11.68
CA THR A 83 4.87 -11.61 12.08
C THR A 83 6.39 -11.68 12.21
N CYS A 84 7.09 -11.78 11.08
CA CYS A 84 8.55 -11.69 10.97
C CYS A 84 8.95 -11.32 9.54
N ARG A 85 10.21 -10.92 9.30
CA ARG A 85 10.73 -10.84 7.93
C ARG A 85 10.57 -12.16 7.18
N ASN A 86 11.00 -13.27 7.79
CA ASN A 86 10.85 -14.61 7.23
C ASN A 86 10.06 -15.51 8.18
N GLY A 87 9.01 -16.18 7.71
CA GLY A 87 8.36 -17.23 8.47
C GLY A 87 9.34 -18.40 8.68
N ILE A 88 9.91 -18.91 7.59
CA ILE A 88 11.01 -19.89 7.63
C ILE A 88 12.09 -19.49 6.63
N LEU A 89 13.34 -19.44 7.08
CA LEU A 89 14.50 -19.25 6.22
C LEU A 89 15.29 -20.56 6.11
N ILE A 90 15.40 -21.13 4.91
CA ILE A 90 16.05 -22.42 4.66
C ILE A 90 17.28 -22.26 3.76
N SER A 91 18.47 -22.43 4.36
CA SER A 91 19.76 -22.26 3.66
C SER A 91 20.55 -23.57 3.53
N ARG A 92 19.91 -24.73 3.73
CA ARG A 92 20.52 -26.06 3.63
C ARG A 92 19.56 -27.07 3.01
N ASP A 93 20.13 -28.08 2.37
CA ASP A 93 19.40 -29.05 1.59
C ASP A 93 18.64 -30.08 2.44
N GLY A 94 17.64 -30.72 1.82
CA GLY A 94 16.98 -31.92 2.36
C GLY A 94 16.02 -31.68 3.53
N ASN A 95 15.62 -30.44 3.80
CA ASN A 95 14.66 -30.10 4.83
C ASN A 95 13.20 -30.28 4.36
N LYS A 96 12.30 -30.48 5.33
CA LYS A 96 10.87 -30.72 5.11
C LYS A 96 10.02 -29.76 5.94
N VAL A 97 9.10 -29.07 5.28
CA VAL A 97 8.07 -28.25 5.92
C VAL A 97 6.71 -28.80 5.53
N SER A 98 5.85 -29.08 6.50
CA SER A 98 4.54 -29.68 6.22
C SER A 98 3.40 -29.20 7.10
N ASP A 99 2.21 -29.06 6.52
CA ASP A 99 0.96 -28.78 7.25
C ASP A 99 1.02 -27.50 8.12
N CYS A 100 1.84 -26.52 7.74
CA CYS A 100 1.99 -25.25 8.48
C CYS A 100 1.06 -24.17 7.95
N GLU A 101 0.66 -23.26 8.84
CA GLU A 101 -0.03 -22.01 8.53
C GLU A 101 0.97 -20.86 8.67
N ILE A 102 1.18 -20.10 7.59
CA ILE A 102 2.26 -19.12 7.51
C ILE A 102 1.69 -17.81 6.98
N SER A 103 1.66 -16.78 7.82
CA SER A 103 0.95 -15.53 7.52
C SER A 103 1.61 -14.28 8.09
N GLU A 104 1.33 -13.13 7.50
CA GLU A 104 1.80 -11.83 8.02
C GLU A 104 3.34 -11.76 8.14
N ASN A 105 4.04 -12.36 7.17
CA ASN A 105 5.50 -12.29 7.06
C ASN A 105 5.92 -11.58 5.78
N GLY A 106 7.14 -11.02 5.75
CA GLY A 106 7.73 -10.54 4.49
C GLY A 106 7.77 -11.66 3.45
N ASN A 107 8.48 -12.74 3.81
CA ASN A 107 8.45 -14.02 3.12
C ASN A 107 7.84 -15.07 4.03
N GLY A 108 6.82 -15.80 3.57
CA GLY A 108 6.32 -16.96 4.31
C GLY A 108 7.41 -18.02 4.46
N ILE A 109 7.99 -18.45 3.34
CA ILE A 109 9.24 -19.23 3.31
C ILE A 109 10.19 -18.61 2.30
N GLU A 110 11.41 -18.34 2.74
CA GLU A 110 12.54 -18.04 1.85
C GLU A 110 13.43 -19.30 1.73
N LEU A 111 13.56 -19.80 0.51
CA LEU A 111 14.26 -21.03 0.18
C LEU A 111 15.48 -20.75 -0.70
N GLN A 112 16.66 -20.85 -0.09
CA GLN A 112 17.96 -20.54 -0.70
C GLN A 112 18.83 -21.80 -0.92
N SER A 113 18.21 -22.97 -1.02
CA SER A 113 18.92 -24.26 -1.03
C SER A 113 18.16 -25.35 -1.77
N ASP A 114 18.85 -26.44 -2.09
CA ASP A 114 18.38 -27.45 -3.04
C ASP A 114 17.67 -28.63 -2.36
N SER A 115 16.91 -29.40 -3.13
CA SER A 115 16.37 -30.71 -2.68
C SER A 115 15.51 -30.65 -1.41
N ASN A 116 14.85 -29.53 -1.13
CA ASN A 116 13.92 -29.36 -0.02
C ASN A 116 12.48 -29.71 -0.43
N THR A 117 11.63 -30.00 0.56
CA THR A 117 10.21 -30.30 0.35
C THR A 117 9.31 -29.40 1.22
N VAL A 118 8.37 -28.73 0.58
CA VAL A 118 7.28 -28.00 1.25
C VAL A 118 5.95 -28.64 0.83
N SER A 119 5.11 -29.00 1.79
CA SER A 119 3.87 -29.72 1.47
C SER A 119 2.69 -29.46 2.39
N GLY A 120 1.49 -29.28 1.83
CA GLY A 120 0.26 -29.12 2.64
C GLY A 120 0.19 -27.84 3.47
N CYS A 121 1.08 -26.86 3.22
CA CYS A 121 1.08 -25.59 3.95
C CYS A 121 0.08 -24.59 3.35
N VAL A 122 -0.39 -23.66 4.18
CA VAL A 122 -1.26 -22.55 3.80
C VAL A 122 -0.51 -21.22 4.01
N PHE A 123 -0.48 -20.39 2.97
CA PHE A 123 0.21 -19.10 2.95
C PHE A 123 -0.77 -17.97 2.65
N TYR A 124 -0.87 -16.99 3.55
CA TYR A 124 -1.73 -15.82 3.34
C TYR A 124 -1.23 -14.55 4.03
N LYS A 125 -1.56 -13.39 3.47
CA LYS A 125 -1.11 -12.07 3.97
C LYS A 125 0.41 -11.98 4.13
N ASN A 126 1.18 -12.64 3.26
CA ASN A 126 2.63 -12.44 3.21
C ASN A 126 2.98 -11.56 2.01
N GLY A 127 4.12 -10.86 2.07
CA GLY A 127 4.68 -10.15 0.94
C GLY A 127 4.95 -11.10 -0.22
N MET A 128 5.64 -12.19 0.08
CA MET A 128 5.67 -13.38 -0.77
C MET A 128 5.24 -14.59 0.05
N GLY A 129 4.28 -15.36 -0.45
CA GLY A 129 3.88 -16.61 0.19
C GLY A 129 5.06 -17.58 0.28
N MET A 130 5.75 -17.80 -0.83
CA MET A 130 7.02 -18.52 -0.86
C MET A 130 7.95 -17.96 -1.93
N GLU A 131 9.19 -17.71 -1.53
CA GLU A 131 10.27 -17.21 -2.37
C GLU A 131 11.35 -18.29 -2.52
N VAL A 132 11.69 -18.62 -3.77
CA VAL A 132 12.71 -19.61 -4.13
C VAL A 132 13.78 -18.91 -4.96
N ILE A 133 14.97 -18.74 -4.38
CA ILE A 133 16.05 -17.94 -4.97
C ILE A 133 17.30 -18.79 -5.13
N ASN A 134 17.88 -18.77 -6.33
CA ASN A 134 19.12 -19.49 -6.64
C ASN A 134 19.09 -20.95 -6.18
N ALA A 135 17.92 -21.59 -6.27
CA ALA A 135 17.65 -22.88 -5.64
C ALA A 135 17.06 -23.86 -6.66
N SER A 136 17.47 -25.12 -6.56
CA SER A 136 17.19 -26.15 -7.55
C SER A 136 16.63 -27.43 -6.96
N ASP A 137 15.90 -28.17 -7.79
CA ASP A 137 15.38 -29.51 -7.47
C ASP A 137 14.49 -29.57 -6.21
N ASN A 138 13.84 -28.47 -5.85
CA ASN A 138 12.90 -28.42 -4.73
C ASN A 138 11.50 -28.90 -5.13
N THR A 139 10.76 -29.42 -4.15
CA THR A 139 9.37 -29.88 -4.34
C THR A 139 8.41 -29.10 -3.46
N ILE A 140 7.44 -28.45 -4.08
CA ILE A 140 6.35 -27.70 -3.44
C ILE A 140 5.05 -28.39 -3.83
N SER A 141 4.33 -28.98 -2.88
CA SER A 141 3.21 -29.85 -3.22
C SER A 141 2.00 -29.78 -2.30
N GLY A 142 0.80 -29.70 -2.87
CA GLY A 142 -0.44 -29.66 -2.08
C GLY A 142 -0.58 -28.40 -1.21
N CYS A 143 0.17 -27.34 -1.49
CA CYS A 143 0.11 -26.09 -0.73
C CYS A 143 -0.99 -25.16 -1.26
N VAL A 144 -1.44 -24.25 -0.40
CA VAL A 144 -2.42 -23.21 -0.71
C VAL A 144 -1.78 -21.84 -0.56
N PHE A 145 -1.86 -20.99 -1.59
CA PHE A 145 -1.33 -19.62 -1.60
C PHE A 145 -2.46 -18.64 -1.94
N HIS A 146 -2.87 -17.80 -1.00
CA HIS A 146 -3.90 -16.80 -1.24
C HIS A 146 -3.71 -15.50 -0.48
N THR A 147 -4.19 -14.38 -1.03
CA THR A 147 -4.13 -13.07 -0.35
C THR A 147 -2.70 -12.70 0.06
N ASN A 148 -1.72 -13.10 -0.74
CA ASN A 148 -0.33 -12.66 -0.60
C ASN A 148 -0.04 -11.59 -1.65
N GLY A 149 1.07 -10.88 -1.49
CA GLY A 149 1.66 -10.07 -2.55
C GLY A 149 1.92 -10.94 -3.77
N ILE A 150 2.92 -11.81 -3.69
CA ILE A 150 3.12 -12.87 -4.69
C ILE A 150 2.81 -14.20 -4.03
N GLY A 151 2.01 -15.05 -4.69
CA GLY A 151 1.71 -16.39 -4.16
C GLY A 151 2.98 -17.23 -4.05
N LEU A 152 3.64 -17.45 -5.19
CA LEU A 152 4.90 -18.19 -5.29
C LEU A 152 5.84 -17.49 -6.29
N TYR A 153 6.98 -17.04 -5.79
CA TYR A 153 8.02 -16.37 -6.57
C TYR A 153 9.26 -17.27 -6.74
N MET A 154 9.81 -17.29 -7.95
CA MET A 154 11.02 -18.03 -8.31
C MET A 154 11.99 -17.14 -9.09
N GLU A 155 13.20 -17.00 -8.55
CA GLU A 155 14.28 -16.23 -9.16
C GLU A 155 15.52 -17.08 -9.38
N ASN A 156 16.07 -17.03 -10.59
CA ASN A 156 17.32 -17.69 -10.99
C ASN A 156 17.39 -19.18 -10.57
N SER A 157 16.25 -19.87 -10.65
CA SER A 157 16.04 -21.20 -10.06
C SER A 157 15.70 -22.24 -11.13
N ALA A 158 16.08 -23.50 -10.91
CA ALA A 158 15.94 -24.55 -11.93
C ALA A 158 15.51 -25.94 -11.41
N GLY A 159 14.83 -26.73 -12.24
CA GLY A 159 14.46 -28.10 -11.89
C GLY A 159 13.39 -28.23 -10.79
N ASN A 160 12.82 -27.13 -10.30
CA ASN A 160 11.85 -27.15 -9.20
C ASN A 160 10.48 -27.66 -9.66
N ARG A 161 9.74 -28.25 -8.72
CA ARG A 161 8.44 -28.90 -8.97
C ARG A 161 7.36 -28.28 -8.10
N ILE A 162 6.42 -27.60 -8.73
CA ILE A 162 5.17 -27.13 -8.12
C ILE A 162 4.08 -28.12 -8.51
N ASN A 163 3.51 -28.85 -7.56
CA ASN A 163 2.58 -29.95 -7.84
C ASN A 163 1.31 -29.90 -6.99
N ARG A 164 0.12 -29.91 -7.62
CA ARG A 164 -1.17 -29.97 -6.91
C ARG A 164 -1.37 -28.83 -5.91
N CYS A 165 -0.84 -27.65 -6.21
CA CYS A 165 -1.07 -26.47 -5.38
C CYS A 165 -2.36 -25.76 -5.79
N ASN A 166 -2.92 -24.98 -4.87
CA ASN A 166 -4.02 -24.07 -5.13
C ASN A 166 -3.55 -22.63 -4.91
N VAL A 167 -3.57 -21.80 -5.96
CA VAL A 167 -3.00 -20.45 -5.94
C VAL A 167 -4.05 -19.46 -6.42
N TYR A 168 -4.58 -18.63 -5.54
CA TYR A 168 -5.72 -17.78 -5.86
C TYR A 168 -5.77 -16.49 -5.07
N LYS A 169 -6.36 -15.43 -5.63
CA LYS A 169 -6.57 -14.14 -4.96
C LYS A 169 -5.28 -13.53 -4.40
N ASN A 170 -4.16 -13.68 -5.11
CA ASN A 170 -2.90 -13.01 -4.78
C ASN A 170 -2.81 -11.70 -5.57
N SER A 171 -1.90 -10.81 -5.14
CA SER A 171 -1.86 -9.42 -5.57
C SER A 171 -1.99 -9.22 -7.05
N GLY A 172 -2.72 -8.16 -7.36
CA GLY A 172 -2.94 -7.68 -8.69
C GLY A 172 -1.74 -7.02 -9.35
N ASN A 173 -0.53 -7.10 -8.77
CA ASN A 173 0.69 -6.59 -9.42
C ASN A 173 1.63 -7.62 -10.05
N GLU A 174 1.71 -8.87 -9.59
CA GLU A 174 2.60 -9.86 -10.24
C GLU A 174 2.14 -11.31 -10.27
N GLY A 175 1.04 -11.61 -9.58
CA GLY A 175 0.28 -12.81 -9.84
C GLY A 175 0.47 -13.96 -8.86
N GLY A 176 -0.07 -15.11 -9.26
CA GLY A 176 -0.09 -16.33 -8.46
C GLY A 176 1.26 -17.03 -8.44
N ILE A 177 1.76 -17.42 -9.62
CA ILE A 177 3.06 -18.08 -9.79
C ILE A 177 3.91 -17.26 -10.76
N PHE A 178 5.01 -16.70 -10.26
CA PHE A 178 5.89 -15.83 -11.04
C PHE A 178 7.33 -16.34 -11.07
N LEU A 179 7.86 -16.56 -12.29
CA LEU A 179 9.23 -16.98 -12.55
C LEU A 179 10.00 -15.90 -13.31
N ILE A 180 11.17 -15.52 -12.79
CA ILE A 180 12.15 -14.65 -13.47
C ILE A 180 13.51 -15.35 -13.57
N GLY A 181 14.09 -15.35 -14.77
CA GLY A 181 15.40 -15.99 -15.02
C GLY A 181 15.44 -17.50 -14.68
N SER A 182 14.28 -18.15 -14.54
CA SER A 182 14.14 -19.48 -13.94
C SER A 182 13.82 -20.51 -15.01
N ASN A 183 14.66 -21.54 -15.13
CA ASN A 183 14.65 -22.45 -16.27
C ASN A 183 14.33 -23.89 -15.87
N GLU A 184 13.74 -24.66 -16.78
CA GLU A 184 13.57 -26.11 -16.59
C GLU A 184 12.73 -26.49 -15.34
N ASN A 185 11.79 -25.64 -14.93
CA ASN A 185 10.87 -25.88 -13.82
C ASN A 185 9.55 -26.51 -14.29
N PHE A 186 8.85 -27.17 -13.36
CA PHE A 186 7.63 -27.93 -13.62
C PHE A 186 6.46 -27.44 -12.76
N ILE A 187 5.43 -26.87 -13.39
CA ILE A 187 4.15 -26.52 -12.75
C ILE A 187 3.11 -27.55 -13.18
N THR A 188 2.64 -28.37 -12.25
CA THR A 188 1.88 -29.59 -12.61
C THR A 188 0.65 -29.84 -11.75
N ASN A 189 -0.48 -30.13 -12.39
CA ASN A 189 -1.75 -30.50 -11.73
C ASN A 189 -2.26 -29.50 -10.68
N SER A 190 -1.95 -28.21 -10.83
CA SER A 190 -2.33 -27.15 -9.88
C SER A 190 -3.57 -26.38 -10.35
N SER A 191 -4.29 -25.76 -9.41
CA SER A 191 -5.32 -24.75 -9.68
C SER A 191 -4.71 -23.37 -9.48
N VAL A 192 -4.86 -22.48 -10.47
CA VAL A 192 -4.35 -21.12 -10.42
C VAL A 192 -5.42 -20.16 -10.97
N ASP A 193 -6.20 -19.56 -10.09
CA ASP A 193 -7.43 -18.85 -10.44
C ASP A 193 -7.65 -17.55 -9.65
N HIS A 194 -8.46 -16.62 -10.18
CA HIS A 194 -8.72 -15.32 -9.55
C HIS A 194 -7.41 -14.61 -9.18
N ASN A 195 -6.51 -14.46 -10.15
CA ASN A 195 -5.33 -13.62 -10.00
C ASN A 195 -5.26 -12.66 -11.20
N VAL A 196 -4.61 -11.52 -11.06
CA VAL A 196 -4.36 -10.64 -12.23
C VAL A 196 -3.46 -11.34 -13.25
N TRP A 197 -2.37 -11.98 -12.80
CA TRP A 197 -1.63 -12.97 -13.58
C TRP A 197 -1.67 -14.31 -12.85
N SER A 198 -2.21 -15.35 -13.46
CA SER A 198 -2.16 -16.69 -12.85
C SER A 198 -0.74 -17.26 -12.91
N ILE A 199 -0.19 -17.46 -14.11
CA ILE A 199 1.19 -17.95 -14.29
C ILE A 199 1.96 -16.99 -15.21
N ARG A 200 3.03 -16.38 -14.69
CA ARG A 200 3.88 -15.43 -15.41
C ARG A 200 5.33 -15.91 -15.49
N LEU A 201 5.92 -15.88 -16.67
CA LEU A 201 7.33 -16.22 -16.93
C LEU A 201 8.03 -15.08 -17.66
N VAL A 202 9.13 -14.58 -17.10
CA VAL A 202 10.00 -13.55 -17.69
C VAL A 202 11.40 -14.11 -17.83
N ASP A 203 11.99 -14.03 -19.03
CA ASP A 203 13.35 -14.51 -19.33
C ASP A 203 13.61 -15.96 -18.86
N SER A 204 12.56 -16.79 -18.91
CA SER A 204 12.50 -18.12 -18.28
C SER A 204 12.26 -19.19 -19.34
N ASN A 205 13.22 -20.09 -19.54
CA ASN A 205 13.24 -21.00 -20.68
C ASN A 205 13.01 -22.46 -20.29
N LYS A 206 12.48 -23.25 -21.24
CA LYS A 206 12.29 -24.70 -21.11
C LYS A 206 11.46 -25.16 -19.90
N ASN A 207 10.59 -24.30 -19.38
CA ASN A 207 9.66 -24.66 -18.31
C ASN A 207 8.46 -25.43 -18.87
N GLU A 208 7.83 -26.24 -18.03
CA GLU A 208 6.65 -27.03 -18.38
C GLU A 208 5.47 -26.74 -17.44
N ILE A 209 4.35 -26.36 -18.03
CA ILE A 209 3.05 -26.19 -17.36
C ILE A 209 2.14 -27.32 -17.84
N THR A 210 1.85 -28.29 -16.97
CA THR A 210 1.13 -29.50 -17.36
C THR A 210 -0.05 -29.85 -16.44
N GLY A 211 -1.22 -30.16 -17.00
CA GLY A 211 -2.35 -30.67 -16.20
C GLY A 211 -3.04 -29.61 -15.31
N CYS A 212 -2.78 -28.32 -15.52
CA CYS A 212 -3.25 -27.26 -14.62
C CYS A 212 -4.65 -26.74 -14.99
N GLN A 213 -5.37 -26.24 -14.00
CA GLN A 213 -6.61 -25.48 -14.15
C GLN A 213 -6.27 -23.99 -13.99
N VAL A 214 -6.47 -23.19 -15.02
CA VAL A 214 -6.15 -21.76 -15.03
C VAL A 214 -7.37 -20.97 -15.48
N ASN A 215 -8.04 -20.30 -14.55
CA ASN A 215 -9.33 -19.66 -14.83
C ASN A 215 -9.60 -18.38 -14.06
N ASP A 216 -10.59 -17.61 -14.52
CA ASP A 216 -11.12 -16.44 -13.84
C ASP A 216 -10.07 -15.35 -13.52
N SER A 217 -9.04 -15.22 -14.38
CA SER A 217 -7.92 -14.29 -14.22
C SER A 217 -7.82 -13.28 -15.37
N ARG A 218 -7.20 -12.11 -15.18
CA ARG A 218 -6.94 -11.19 -16.30
C ARG A 218 -5.97 -11.80 -17.30
N PHE A 219 -4.87 -12.38 -16.83
CA PHE A 219 -3.96 -13.19 -17.63
C PHE A 219 -3.89 -14.60 -17.06
N GLY A 220 -4.32 -15.59 -17.83
CA GLY A 220 -4.16 -16.99 -17.44
C GLY A 220 -2.69 -17.42 -17.44
N ILE A 221 -2.06 -17.45 -18.63
CA ILE A 221 -0.64 -17.79 -18.76
C ILE A 221 0.06 -16.74 -19.63
N ARG A 222 1.11 -16.11 -19.10
CA ARG A 222 1.84 -15.03 -19.78
C ARG A 222 3.35 -15.28 -19.82
N PHE A 223 3.91 -15.31 -21.03
CA PHE A 223 5.35 -15.46 -21.27
C PHE A 223 5.94 -14.20 -21.92
N GLU A 224 7.08 -13.73 -21.41
CA GLU A 224 7.82 -12.57 -21.89
C GLU A 224 9.30 -12.92 -22.07
N SER A 225 9.83 -12.72 -23.29
CA SER A 225 11.24 -13.03 -23.63
C SER A 225 11.66 -14.47 -23.27
N ALA A 226 10.70 -15.39 -23.26
CA ALA A 226 10.85 -16.76 -22.80
C ALA A 226 10.83 -17.72 -24.00
N ASN A 227 11.66 -18.78 -23.97
CA ASN A 227 11.82 -19.66 -25.12
C ASN A 227 11.72 -21.14 -24.75
N MET A 228 11.27 -21.93 -25.73
CA MET A 228 11.23 -23.40 -25.64
C MET A 228 10.37 -23.94 -24.49
N ASN A 229 9.39 -23.18 -24.00
CA ASN A 229 8.50 -23.61 -22.94
C ASN A 229 7.35 -24.47 -23.48
N ARG A 230 6.69 -25.20 -22.58
CA ARG A 230 5.58 -26.10 -22.92
C ARG A 230 4.36 -25.87 -22.03
N ILE A 231 3.19 -25.76 -22.66
CA ILE A 231 1.86 -25.79 -22.04
C ILE A 231 1.12 -27.01 -22.57
N TYR A 232 0.76 -27.95 -21.69
CA TYR A 232 0.26 -29.26 -22.10
C TYR A 232 -0.81 -29.82 -21.15
N HIS A 233 -1.91 -30.35 -21.69
CA HIS A 233 -2.99 -30.93 -20.87
C HIS A 233 -3.61 -29.97 -19.83
N CYS A 234 -3.62 -28.67 -20.10
CA CYS A 234 -4.23 -27.67 -19.22
C CYS A 234 -5.66 -27.32 -19.65
N ASN A 235 -6.47 -26.89 -18.68
CA ASN A 235 -7.72 -26.16 -18.89
C ASN A 235 -7.45 -24.66 -18.67
N VAL A 236 -7.63 -23.85 -19.71
CA VAL A 236 -7.43 -22.39 -19.67
C VAL A 236 -8.75 -21.72 -20.07
N THR A 237 -9.53 -21.26 -19.10
CA THR A 237 -10.93 -20.85 -19.31
C THR A 237 -11.34 -19.60 -18.56
N HIS A 238 -12.26 -18.80 -19.10
CA HIS A 238 -12.82 -17.61 -18.43
C HIS A 238 -11.79 -16.54 -18.03
N ASN A 239 -10.58 -16.60 -18.59
CA ASN A 239 -9.60 -15.54 -18.40
C ASN A 239 -9.88 -14.41 -19.41
N ARG A 240 -9.48 -13.17 -19.11
CA ARG A 240 -9.53 -12.11 -20.13
C ARG A 240 -8.59 -12.43 -21.29
N TYR A 241 -7.34 -12.76 -20.97
CA TYR A 241 -6.36 -13.35 -21.88
C TYR A 241 -6.06 -14.77 -21.41
N GLY A 242 -6.42 -15.78 -22.21
CA GLY A 242 -6.10 -17.19 -21.89
C GLY A 242 -4.59 -17.42 -21.86
N ILE A 243 -3.94 -17.29 -23.01
CA ILE A 243 -2.48 -17.45 -23.15
C ILE A 243 -1.90 -16.25 -23.92
N TYR A 244 -0.85 -15.63 -23.38
CA TYR A 244 -0.19 -14.45 -23.95
C TYR A 244 1.31 -14.69 -24.13
N PHE A 245 1.84 -14.40 -25.33
CA PHE A 245 3.26 -14.46 -25.64
C PHE A 245 3.79 -13.12 -26.16
N GLU A 246 4.90 -12.65 -25.62
CA GLU A 246 5.64 -11.49 -26.14
C GLU A 246 7.14 -11.77 -26.27
N LYS A 247 7.67 -11.59 -27.49
CA LYS A 247 9.09 -11.83 -27.80
C LYS A 247 9.56 -13.26 -27.48
N CYS A 248 8.68 -14.25 -27.67
CA CYS A 248 8.92 -15.65 -27.32
C CYS A 248 9.17 -16.52 -28.58
N THR A 249 10.02 -17.54 -28.47
CA THR A 249 10.32 -18.43 -29.59
C THR A 249 10.33 -19.91 -29.21
N LEU A 250 9.91 -20.74 -30.17
CA LEU A 250 9.94 -22.20 -30.08
C LEU A 250 9.03 -22.81 -28.99
N ASP A 251 8.09 -22.04 -28.45
CA ASP A 251 7.15 -22.53 -27.45
C ASP A 251 6.06 -23.44 -28.03
N ARG A 252 5.60 -24.38 -27.20
CA ARG A 252 4.63 -25.42 -27.57
C ARG A 252 3.40 -25.35 -26.67
N VAL A 253 2.24 -25.16 -27.30
CA VAL A 253 0.93 -25.18 -26.63
C VAL A 253 0.14 -26.30 -27.29
N ASN A 254 0.09 -27.49 -26.69
CA ASN A 254 -0.56 -28.63 -27.34
C ASN A 254 -1.44 -29.41 -26.37
N PHE A 255 -2.55 -29.95 -26.86
CA PHE A 255 -3.47 -30.81 -26.12
C PHE A 255 -4.07 -30.12 -24.88
N ASN A 256 -4.44 -28.84 -25.02
CA ASN A 256 -5.12 -28.06 -23.98
C ASN A 256 -6.58 -27.78 -24.35
N ASN A 257 -7.41 -27.51 -23.36
CA ASN A 257 -8.73 -26.88 -23.54
C ASN A 257 -8.58 -25.37 -23.33
N ILE A 258 -8.77 -24.60 -24.40
CA ILE A 258 -8.67 -23.13 -24.41
C ILE A 258 -10.03 -22.59 -24.86
N GLU A 259 -10.91 -22.28 -23.92
CA GLU A 259 -12.30 -21.92 -24.23
C GLU A 259 -12.87 -20.87 -23.29
N ASN A 260 -13.91 -20.16 -23.72
CA ASN A 260 -14.62 -19.15 -22.92
C ASN A 260 -13.74 -18.02 -22.34
N ASN A 261 -12.52 -17.81 -22.85
CA ASN A 261 -11.71 -16.64 -22.47
C ASN A 261 -12.31 -15.37 -23.12
N HIS A 262 -12.43 -14.29 -22.36
CA HIS A 262 -13.29 -13.15 -22.72
C HIS A 262 -12.75 -12.31 -23.87
N MET A 263 -11.43 -12.12 -23.98
CA MET A 263 -10.83 -11.29 -25.02
C MET A 263 -10.07 -12.10 -26.07
N TYR A 264 -9.17 -12.98 -25.61
CA TYR A 264 -8.39 -13.85 -26.47
C TYR A 264 -8.17 -15.21 -25.79
N GLY A 265 -8.31 -16.29 -26.56
CA GLY A 265 -7.81 -17.61 -26.12
C GLY A 265 -6.29 -17.68 -26.22
N LEU A 266 -5.72 -17.15 -27.32
CA LEU A 266 -4.27 -17.01 -27.50
C LEU A 266 -3.92 -15.72 -28.21
N TYR A 267 -3.07 -14.91 -27.60
CA TYR A 267 -2.48 -13.71 -28.18
C TYR A 267 -0.95 -13.87 -28.28
N ALA A 268 -0.38 -13.50 -29.42
CA ALA A 268 1.06 -13.60 -29.66
C ALA A 268 1.58 -12.34 -30.35
N LYS A 269 2.58 -11.67 -29.75
CA LYS A 269 3.23 -10.48 -30.28
C LYS A 269 4.73 -10.70 -30.43
N LEU A 270 5.27 -10.48 -31.64
CA LEU A 270 6.70 -10.70 -31.92
C LEU A 270 7.18 -12.12 -31.54
N SER A 271 6.31 -13.12 -31.71
CA SER A 271 6.53 -14.48 -31.18
C SER A 271 6.33 -15.57 -32.22
N THR A 272 6.95 -16.74 -31.99
CA THR A 272 6.76 -17.96 -32.80
C THR A 272 6.30 -19.13 -31.94
N VAL A 273 5.07 -19.62 -32.16
CA VAL A 273 4.40 -20.59 -31.27
C VAL A 273 3.80 -21.77 -32.06
N ASN A 274 3.97 -22.99 -31.56
CA ASN A 274 3.28 -24.19 -32.06
C ASN A 274 2.07 -24.51 -31.17
N ALA A 275 0.91 -23.99 -31.56
CA ALA A 275 -0.39 -24.13 -30.90
C ALA A 275 -1.30 -25.21 -31.53
N ARG A 276 -0.74 -26.24 -32.18
CA ARG A 276 -1.52 -27.34 -32.79
C ARG A 276 -2.13 -28.26 -31.72
N TYR A 277 -3.18 -28.97 -32.10
CA TYR A 277 -3.83 -29.98 -31.28
C TYR A 277 -4.41 -29.44 -29.96
N ASN A 278 -4.93 -28.21 -29.94
CA ASN A 278 -5.75 -27.72 -28.83
C ASN A 278 -7.24 -27.76 -29.18
N TRP A 279 -8.09 -27.87 -28.16
CA TRP A 279 -9.51 -27.57 -28.24
C TRP A 279 -9.73 -26.07 -28.00
N TRP A 280 -10.53 -25.43 -28.85
CA TRP A 280 -10.74 -23.97 -28.86
C TRP A 280 -12.17 -23.55 -28.46
N GLY A 281 -12.91 -24.44 -27.78
CA GLY A 281 -14.34 -24.23 -27.49
C GLY A 281 -15.28 -24.53 -28.66
N SER A 282 -14.76 -24.87 -29.85
CA SER A 282 -15.59 -25.18 -31.01
C SER A 282 -14.89 -26.14 -32.00
N VAL A 283 -15.69 -26.94 -32.70
CA VAL A 283 -15.25 -27.78 -33.83
C VAL A 283 -14.65 -26.95 -34.98
N THR A 284 -15.04 -25.68 -35.08
CA THR A 284 -14.50 -24.72 -36.07
C THR A 284 -13.13 -24.16 -35.68
N GLY A 285 -12.57 -24.59 -34.55
CA GLY A 285 -11.23 -24.21 -34.12
C GLY A 285 -11.18 -22.83 -33.45
N PRO A 286 -10.12 -22.03 -33.66
CA PRO A 286 -9.91 -20.77 -32.95
C PRO A 286 -10.99 -19.68 -33.11
N SER A 287 -12.04 -19.91 -33.89
CA SER A 287 -13.21 -19.02 -33.90
C SER A 287 -14.08 -19.16 -32.65
N GLY A 288 -14.00 -20.30 -31.93
CA GLY A 288 -14.69 -20.49 -30.64
C GLY A 288 -14.02 -19.74 -29.49
N ASN A 289 -12.72 -19.49 -29.60
CA ASN A 289 -11.98 -18.64 -28.66
C ASN A 289 -10.80 -17.98 -29.37
N LYS A 290 -10.85 -16.64 -29.47
CA LYS A 290 -10.10 -15.83 -30.45
C LYS A 290 -8.59 -16.06 -30.37
N LEU A 291 -7.97 -16.38 -31.52
CA LEU A 291 -6.52 -16.41 -31.72
C LEU A 291 -6.06 -15.15 -32.48
N SER A 292 -5.04 -14.45 -31.99
CA SER A 292 -4.60 -13.17 -32.55
C SER A 292 -3.07 -13.04 -32.62
N PRO A 293 -2.45 -13.24 -33.80
CA PRO A 293 -1.03 -13.01 -34.02
C PRO A 293 -0.75 -11.57 -34.46
N HIS A 294 0.13 -10.86 -33.76
CA HIS A 294 0.58 -9.50 -34.09
C HIS A 294 2.08 -9.50 -34.37
N ILE A 295 2.45 -9.40 -35.65
CA ILE A 295 3.86 -9.55 -36.09
C ILE A 295 4.42 -10.87 -35.51
N ALA A 296 3.63 -11.95 -35.59
CA ALA A 296 3.89 -13.23 -34.96
C ALA A 296 3.48 -14.39 -35.87
N LYS A 297 4.05 -15.58 -35.65
CA LYS A 297 3.71 -16.81 -36.37
C LYS A 297 3.18 -17.87 -35.41
N VAL A 298 1.90 -18.22 -35.53
CA VAL A 298 1.24 -19.22 -34.67
C VAL A 298 0.70 -20.38 -35.51
N SER A 299 1.31 -21.56 -35.35
CA SER A 299 0.86 -22.79 -36.02
C SER A 299 -0.24 -23.44 -35.20
N HIS A 300 -1.50 -23.40 -35.64
CA HIS A 300 -2.65 -23.89 -34.85
C HIS A 300 -3.43 -25.04 -35.53
N MET A 301 -3.16 -25.34 -36.81
CA MET A 301 -3.78 -26.45 -37.54
C MET A 301 -2.86 -27.69 -37.60
N PRO A 302 -3.37 -28.91 -37.38
CA PRO A 302 -4.76 -29.22 -37.00
C PRO A 302 -5.08 -28.84 -35.55
N TRP A 303 -6.34 -28.52 -35.28
CA TRP A 303 -6.90 -28.38 -33.93
C TRP A 303 -7.78 -29.61 -33.58
N LEU A 304 -8.17 -29.74 -32.31
CA LEU A 304 -9.03 -30.82 -31.85
C LEU A 304 -10.51 -30.48 -32.11
N ILE A 305 -11.30 -31.49 -32.47
CA ILE A 305 -12.76 -31.36 -32.68
C ILE A 305 -13.59 -31.75 -31.46
N ARG A 306 -12.93 -32.05 -30.34
CA ARG A 306 -13.55 -32.39 -29.04
C ARG A 306 -12.64 -31.87 -27.93
N PRO A 307 -13.19 -31.52 -26.76
CA PRO A 307 -12.39 -31.24 -25.58
C PRO A 307 -11.46 -32.41 -25.23
N VAL A 308 -10.29 -32.08 -24.69
CA VAL A 308 -9.39 -33.04 -24.07
C VAL A 308 -10.02 -33.50 -22.75
N ASN A 309 -10.24 -34.80 -22.61
CA ASN A 309 -10.82 -35.38 -21.39
C ASN A 309 -9.71 -35.71 -20.39
N PHE A 310 -9.67 -34.97 -19.29
CA PHE A 310 -8.77 -35.19 -18.16
C PHE A 310 -9.47 -36.04 -17.10
N ALA A 311 -9.77 -37.31 -17.40
CA ALA A 311 -10.43 -38.20 -16.44
C ALA A 311 -9.51 -38.46 -15.22
N GLY A 312 -9.80 -37.78 -14.09
CA GLY A 312 -9.21 -38.00 -12.77
C GLY A 312 -8.51 -36.76 -12.18
N LYS A 313 -9.08 -36.23 -11.08
CA LYS A 313 -8.61 -35.10 -10.23
C LYS A 313 -9.13 -33.70 -10.59
N SER A 314 -10.44 -33.49 -10.52
CA SER A 314 -10.92 -32.18 -10.06
C SER A 314 -10.56 -32.07 -8.58
N VAL A 315 -9.72 -31.10 -8.21
CA VAL A 315 -9.54 -30.72 -6.81
C VAL A 315 -10.86 -30.11 -6.36
N SER A 316 -11.64 -30.84 -5.56
CA SER A 316 -12.85 -30.29 -4.94
C SER A 316 -12.42 -29.24 -3.93
N ARG A 317 -12.97 -28.02 -4.05
CA ARG A 317 -12.85 -26.97 -3.03
C ARG A 317 -13.47 -27.50 -1.73
N ASP A 318 -12.64 -27.83 -0.74
CA ASP A 318 -13.13 -27.93 0.63
C ASP A 318 -13.47 -26.51 1.11
N LYS A 319 -14.76 -26.26 1.31
CA LYS A 319 -15.33 -24.97 1.75
C LYS A 319 -15.07 -24.66 3.24
N HIS A 320 -13.92 -25.04 3.77
CA HIS A 320 -13.60 -24.80 5.19
C HIS A 320 -12.38 -23.92 5.33
N ALA A 321 -12.62 -22.59 5.32
CA ALA A 321 -11.87 -21.59 6.09
C ALA A 321 -12.23 -20.16 5.62
N ILE A 322 -13.47 -19.70 5.79
CA ILE A 322 -13.75 -18.26 5.91
C ILE A 322 -15.01 -18.13 6.78
N ASP A 323 -14.81 -17.98 8.07
CA ASP A 323 -15.73 -17.32 9.00
C ASP A 323 -14.82 -16.67 10.05
N ALA A 324 -14.45 -15.41 9.82
CA ALA A 324 -13.97 -14.53 10.88
C ALA A 324 -15.20 -13.85 11.49
N PRO A 325 -15.34 -13.76 12.83
CA PRO A 325 -16.55 -13.22 13.44
C PRO A 325 -16.59 -11.70 13.26
N SER A 326 -17.67 -11.20 12.65
CA SER A 326 -18.08 -9.80 12.75
C SER A 326 -18.96 -9.64 13.98
N ASP A 327 -18.40 -9.15 15.09
CA ASP A 327 -19.20 -8.76 16.25
C ASP A 327 -19.79 -7.37 16.03
N SER A 328 -21.03 -7.33 15.54
CA SER A 328 -21.88 -6.15 15.55
C SER A 328 -22.55 -6.02 16.93
N ILE A 329 -22.07 -5.09 17.76
CA ILE A 329 -22.70 -4.77 19.05
C ILE A 329 -23.77 -3.69 18.82
N SER A 330 -25.00 -3.99 19.23
CA SER A 330 -26.16 -3.10 19.16
C SER A 330 -26.17 -2.11 20.33
N TYR A 331 -26.22 -0.81 20.04
CA TYR A 331 -26.44 0.22 21.06
C TYR A 331 -27.91 0.26 21.51
N GLY A 332 -28.12 -0.05 22.79
CA GLY A 332 -29.40 0.11 23.48
C GLY A 332 -29.55 1.53 24.02
N THR A 333 -30.61 2.21 23.60
CA THR A 333 -31.10 3.47 24.17
C THR A 333 -31.56 3.30 25.63
N ALA A 334 -31.17 4.19 26.56
CA ALA A 334 -32.10 4.93 27.45
C ALA A 334 -31.43 5.74 28.59
N ASN A 335 -31.94 6.98 28.72
CA ASN A 335 -32.26 7.75 29.93
C ASN A 335 -31.19 8.55 30.71
N ILE A 336 -31.13 9.85 30.36
CA ILE A 336 -31.49 11.03 31.19
C ILE A 336 -31.42 10.81 32.72
N HIS A 337 -30.51 11.54 33.39
CA HIS A 337 -30.82 12.17 34.68
C HIS A 337 -29.90 13.36 35.05
N LYS A 338 -30.52 14.55 35.03
CA LYS A 338 -30.40 15.74 35.91
C LYS A 338 -29.11 16.04 36.69
N SER A 339 -28.70 17.30 36.48
CA SER A 339 -27.85 18.19 37.28
C SER A 339 -27.95 18.06 38.81
N PRO A 340 -26.93 18.61 39.50
CA PRO A 340 -27.22 19.67 40.45
C PRO A 340 -26.30 20.91 40.32
N SER A 341 -26.95 22.05 40.52
CA SER A 341 -26.42 23.40 40.72
C SER A 341 -25.41 23.55 41.86
N GLY A 342 -24.44 24.46 41.71
CA GLY A 342 -23.55 24.86 42.81
C GLY A 342 -22.64 26.06 42.51
N THR A 343 -23.24 27.24 42.35
CA THR A 343 -22.72 28.61 42.54
C THR A 343 -21.22 28.84 42.83
N GLY A 344 -20.60 29.70 42.01
CA GLY A 344 -19.41 30.48 42.35
C GLY A 344 -19.25 31.68 41.42
N ASN A 345 -19.80 32.85 41.81
CA ASN A 345 -19.58 34.12 41.13
C ASN A 345 -18.10 34.54 41.23
N ALA A 346 -17.41 34.67 40.10
CA ALA A 346 -16.13 35.39 40.00
C ALA A 346 -16.33 36.67 39.16
N ASN A 347 -15.83 37.80 39.70
CA ASN A 347 -15.61 39.05 38.97
C ASN A 347 -14.70 38.75 37.76
N THR A 348 -15.07 38.93 36.48
CA THR A 348 -15.56 40.09 35.69
C THR A 348 -14.42 40.90 35.05
N GLY A 349 -14.07 40.52 33.81
CA GLY A 349 -13.44 41.40 32.82
C GLY A 349 -12.09 40.95 32.26
N ASP A 350 -11.57 39.78 32.59
CA ASP A 350 -10.24 39.35 32.17
C ASP A 350 -10.23 37.83 31.96
N TRP A 351 -9.98 37.38 30.73
CA TRP A 351 -9.95 35.97 30.36
C TRP A 351 -8.64 35.27 30.74
N ASP A 352 -7.55 36.01 30.93
CA ASP A 352 -6.29 35.48 31.46
C ASP A 352 -5.59 36.53 32.35
N PRO A 353 -5.75 36.43 33.69
CA PRO A 353 -5.17 37.40 34.61
C PRO A 353 -3.65 37.30 34.77
N LEU A 354 -2.98 36.36 34.10
CA LEU A 354 -1.52 36.18 34.18
C LEU A 354 -0.78 37.00 33.11
N VAL A 355 -1.46 37.41 32.03
CA VAL A 355 -0.85 38.11 30.88
C VAL A 355 -1.75 39.24 30.35
N ASP A 356 -1.18 40.12 29.50
CA ASP A 356 -1.95 41.07 28.66
C ASP A 356 -2.23 40.36 27.33
N LEU A 357 -3.50 40.14 26.98
CA LEU A 357 -3.85 39.19 25.91
C LEU A 357 -3.47 39.71 24.51
N LYS A 358 -2.88 38.80 23.73
CA LYS A 358 -2.44 38.99 22.35
C LYS A 358 -2.78 37.76 21.55
N LEU A 359 -3.32 37.99 20.36
CA LEU A 359 -3.46 36.95 19.35
C LEU A 359 -2.36 37.07 18.31
N LYS A 360 -1.90 35.91 17.85
CA LYS A 360 -0.94 35.75 16.77
C LYS A 360 -1.55 34.87 15.70
N VAL A 361 -1.62 35.39 14.47
CA VAL A 361 -2.04 34.60 13.30
C VAL A 361 -0.82 34.37 12.43
N LYS A 362 -0.52 33.10 12.15
CA LYS A 362 0.58 32.67 11.29
C LYS A 362 0.00 32.09 10.01
N VAL A 363 0.32 32.67 8.86
CA VAL A 363 0.05 32.03 7.56
C VAL A 363 1.21 31.07 7.29
N ILE A 364 0.95 29.77 7.33
CA ILE A 364 1.98 28.72 7.26
C ILE A 364 2.38 28.48 5.81
N ARG A 365 1.40 28.32 4.92
CA ARG A 365 1.59 27.90 3.54
C ARG A 365 0.51 28.48 2.65
N VAL A 366 0.85 28.85 1.41
CA VAL A 366 -0.09 29.28 0.37
C VAL A 366 0.32 28.64 -0.94
N ARG A 367 -0.62 27.98 -1.61
CA ARG A 367 -0.36 27.25 -2.86
C ARG A 367 -1.36 27.59 -3.95
N ASN A 368 -0.89 27.61 -5.20
CA ASN A 368 -1.74 27.68 -6.38
C ASN A 368 -2.00 26.29 -6.99
N LEU A 369 -3.26 25.89 -7.11
CA LEU A 369 -3.67 24.58 -7.65
C LEU A 369 -3.45 24.45 -9.16
N GLY A 370 -3.11 25.56 -9.84
CA GLY A 370 -2.76 25.58 -11.26
C GLY A 370 -1.32 25.16 -11.56
N VAL A 371 -0.49 24.91 -10.53
CA VAL A 371 0.94 24.55 -10.68
C VAL A 371 1.72 25.65 -11.42
N GLU A 372 1.40 26.91 -11.12
CA GLU A 372 2.06 28.08 -11.68
C GLU A 372 2.74 28.91 -10.58
N SER A 373 3.88 29.51 -10.89
CA SER A 373 4.53 30.45 -9.96
C SER A 373 3.71 31.73 -9.88
N LYS A 374 3.23 32.06 -8.69
CA LYS A 374 2.38 33.23 -8.41
C LYS A 374 3.05 34.16 -7.42
N LYS A 375 2.74 35.46 -7.52
CA LYS A 375 3.12 36.47 -6.53
C LYS A 375 1.95 36.69 -5.60
N VAL A 376 2.13 36.41 -4.31
CA VAL A 376 1.06 36.55 -3.31
C VAL A 376 1.53 37.33 -2.09
N PHE A 377 0.58 37.96 -1.41
CA PHE A 377 0.77 38.51 -0.07
C PHE A 377 -0.51 38.30 0.73
N SER A 378 -0.39 38.28 2.06
CA SER A 378 -1.50 38.10 2.97
C SER A 378 -1.79 39.39 3.73
N ALA A 379 -3.07 39.69 3.92
CA ALA A 379 -3.56 40.70 4.84
C ALA A 379 -4.36 40.02 5.93
N VAL A 380 -3.98 40.27 7.19
CA VAL A 380 -4.63 39.71 8.37
C VAL A 380 -5.16 40.85 9.22
N ASP A 381 -6.47 40.84 9.49
CA ASP A 381 -7.12 41.75 10.42
C ASP A 381 -7.42 40.98 11.72
N ILE A 382 -6.93 41.51 12.85
CA ILE A 382 -7.23 40.99 14.19
C ILE A 382 -7.91 42.12 14.95
N HIS A 383 -9.18 41.93 15.32
CA HIS A 383 -9.95 42.92 16.08
C HIS A 383 -10.01 44.33 15.45
N GLY A 384 -10.09 44.44 14.12
CA GLY A 384 -10.14 45.70 13.39
C GLY A 384 -8.77 46.32 13.11
N MET A 385 -7.68 45.63 13.47
CA MET A 385 -6.31 46.06 13.24
C MET A 385 -5.68 45.23 12.12
N LYS A 386 -5.39 45.90 11.00
CA LYS A 386 -4.87 45.26 9.79
C LYS A 386 -3.33 45.19 9.79
N ASN A 387 -2.82 44.00 9.48
CA ASN A 387 -1.41 43.67 9.25
C ASN A 387 -1.25 43.11 7.84
N GLU A 388 -0.12 43.39 7.18
CA GLU A 388 0.16 42.89 5.82
C GLU A 388 1.56 42.29 5.75
N SER A 389 1.67 41.19 5.01
CA SER A 389 2.95 40.54 4.72
C SER A 389 3.71 41.25 3.59
N ASN A 390 5.00 40.92 3.47
CA ASN A 390 5.70 41.17 2.21
C ASN A 390 5.15 40.26 1.10
N ILE A 391 5.41 40.64 -0.15
CA ILE A 391 5.08 39.81 -1.32
C ILE A 391 6.09 38.67 -1.43
N SER A 392 5.57 37.46 -1.60
CA SER A 392 6.33 36.24 -1.88
C SER A 392 5.99 35.70 -3.27
N GLU A 393 6.92 34.99 -3.91
CA GLU A 393 6.73 34.41 -5.24
C GLU A 393 7.12 32.93 -5.25
N GLY A 394 6.27 32.09 -5.82
CA GLY A 394 6.51 30.65 -5.93
C GLY A 394 5.28 29.88 -6.39
N ILE A 395 5.46 28.59 -6.64
CA ILE A 395 4.35 27.65 -6.91
C ILE A 395 3.69 27.24 -5.58
N ASP A 396 4.52 27.06 -4.55
CA ASP A 396 4.19 26.66 -3.19
C ASP A 396 5.01 27.54 -2.25
N ILE A 397 4.35 28.30 -1.38
CA ILE A 397 4.93 29.44 -0.67
C ILE A 397 4.75 29.23 0.83
N TYR A 398 5.85 29.34 1.59
CA TYR A 398 5.87 29.34 3.05
C TYR A 398 6.22 30.74 3.54
N PRO A 399 5.22 31.63 3.71
CA PRO A 399 5.50 33.02 4.05
C PRO A 399 5.90 33.08 5.53
N ASP A 400 7.21 33.20 5.79
CA ASP A 400 7.80 33.28 7.14
C ASP A 400 7.46 34.61 7.84
N TRP A 401 6.21 34.76 8.28
CA TRP A 401 5.71 35.94 8.99
C TRP A 401 4.50 35.59 9.88
N SER A 402 4.16 36.49 10.80
CA SER A 402 2.93 36.39 11.60
C SER A 402 2.39 37.79 11.92
N ALA A 403 1.07 37.92 12.02
CA ALA A 403 0.41 39.11 12.54
C ALA A 403 0.20 38.93 14.04
N VAL A 404 0.67 39.87 14.86
CA VAL A 404 0.50 39.84 16.32
C VAL A 404 -0.21 41.10 16.76
N GLN A 405 -1.26 40.97 17.57
CA GLN A 405 -2.09 42.09 17.97
C GLN A 405 -2.59 41.93 19.40
N ASN A 406 -2.46 42.99 20.22
CA ASN A 406 -3.14 43.09 21.51
C ASN A 406 -4.65 43.10 21.31
N VAL A 407 -5.37 42.34 22.14
CA VAL A 407 -6.83 42.20 22.12
C VAL A 407 -7.41 42.61 23.48
N PRO A 408 -8.71 42.98 23.57
CA PRO A 408 -9.29 43.35 24.86
C PRO A 408 -9.46 42.13 25.76
N ASP A 409 -8.88 42.18 26.96
CA ASP A 409 -8.90 41.07 27.93
C ASP A 409 -10.31 40.67 28.39
N GLU A 410 -11.29 41.58 28.26
CA GLU A 410 -12.68 41.31 28.64
C GLU A 410 -13.51 40.59 27.56
N LYS A 411 -12.98 40.43 26.34
CA LYS A 411 -13.73 39.88 25.20
C LYS A 411 -13.42 38.41 24.96
N GLU A 412 -14.48 37.60 25.03
CA GLU A 412 -14.43 36.16 24.74
C GLU A 412 -14.17 35.88 23.26
N ASN A 413 -14.88 36.58 22.38
CA ASN A 413 -14.90 36.28 20.95
C ASN A 413 -14.17 37.39 20.19
N ILE A 414 -13.04 37.03 19.57
CA ILE A 414 -12.19 37.96 18.83
C ILE A 414 -12.33 37.70 17.32
N PRO A 415 -12.90 38.66 16.55
CA PRO A 415 -12.98 38.51 15.10
C PRO A 415 -11.59 38.59 14.46
N VAL A 416 -11.32 37.64 13.57
CA VAL A 416 -10.12 37.53 12.76
C VAL A 416 -10.53 37.41 11.29
N SER A 417 -9.83 38.10 10.39
CA SER A 417 -10.00 37.87 8.96
C SER A 417 -8.67 37.71 8.26
N ILE A 418 -8.55 36.67 7.44
CA ILE A 418 -7.36 36.35 6.65
C ILE A 418 -7.74 36.51 5.19
N ARG A 419 -6.93 37.25 4.43
CA ARG A 419 -7.09 37.49 2.99
C ARG A 419 -5.78 37.22 2.28
N ILE A 420 -5.83 36.46 1.19
CA ILE A 420 -4.71 36.24 0.28
C ILE A 420 -4.97 36.96 -1.03
N PHE A 421 -3.98 37.74 -1.50
CA PHE A 421 -4.06 38.48 -2.75
C PHE A 421 -3.01 37.99 -3.75
N GLU A 422 -3.43 37.68 -4.98
CA GLU A 422 -2.52 37.52 -6.12
C GLU A 422 -2.17 38.90 -6.69
N LYS A 423 -0.87 39.19 -6.81
CA LYS A 423 -0.36 40.43 -7.37
C LYS A 423 -0.07 40.28 -8.86
N GLY A 424 -0.96 40.82 -9.68
CA GLY A 424 -0.78 40.95 -11.13
C GLY A 424 0.04 42.19 -11.53
N ILE A 425 0.16 42.42 -12.83
CA ILE A 425 0.92 43.56 -13.39
C ILE A 425 0.22 44.91 -13.12
N LEU A 426 -1.12 44.92 -13.13
CA LEU A 426 -1.95 46.14 -13.01
C LEU A 426 -3.06 46.01 -11.97
N SER A 427 -3.24 44.86 -11.33
CA SER A 427 -4.32 44.60 -10.36
C SER A 427 -3.85 43.67 -9.25
N GLU A 428 -4.53 43.77 -8.11
CA GLU A 428 -4.43 42.83 -7.00
C GLU A 428 -5.78 42.15 -6.89
N ASN A 429 -5.78 40.82 -7.01
CA ASN A 429 -6.99 40.02 -6.99
C ASN A 429 -7.04 39.27 -5.65
N GLU A 430 -8.12 39.43 -4.90
CA GLU A 430 -8.38 38.58 -3.73
C GLU A 430 -8.67 37.16 -4.21
N VAL A 431 -7.90 36.18 -3.72
CA VAL A 431 -8.03 34.77 -4.13
C VAL A 431 -8.56 33.89 -3.01
N ILE A 432 -8.23 34.21 -1.75
CA ILE A 432 -8.80 33.54 -0.57
C ILE A 432 -9.29 34.62 0.39
N ALA A 433 -10.48 34.37 0.96
CA ALA A 433 -11.06 35.19 2.00
C ALA A 433 -11.72 34.33 3.07
N THR A 434 -11.21 34.46 4.30
CA THR A 434 -11.65 33.67 5.46
C THR A 434 -11.96 34.61 6.63
N ASN A 435 -13.15 34.46 7.22
CA ASN A 435 -13.62 35.21 8.38
C ASN A 435 -13.86 34.24 9.53
N LEU A 436 -13.20 34.51 10.65
CA LEU A 436 -13.14 33.63 11.79
C LEU A 436 -13.47 34.41 13.06
N VAL A 437 -13.83 33.67 14.09
CA VAL A 437 -13.95 34.16 15.46
C VAL A 437 -13.13 33.22 16.32
N TYR A 438 -12.05 33.74 16.91
CA TYR A 438 -11.26 33.03 17.90
C TYR A 438 -11.93 33.16 19.27
N ASN A 439 -12.06 32.06 20.01
CA ASN A 439 -12.75 32.00 21.29
C ASN A 439 -11.74 31.85 22.44
N MET A 440 -11.63 32.88 23.28
CA MET A 440 -10.69 32.92 24.42
C MET A 440 -11.09 32.00 25.59
N GLU A 441 -12.31 31.46 25.60
CA GLU A 441 -12.76 30.50 26.61
C GLU A 441 -12.32 29.07 26.27
N ARG A 442 -12.21 28.74 24.98
CA ARG A 442 -12.10 27.37 24.47
C ARG A 442 -10.89 27.10 23.56
N GLY A 443 -9.96 28.05 23.45
CA GLY A 443 -8.74 27.90 22.65
C GLY A 443 -8.91 27.74 21.11
N GLU A 444 -10.15 27.61 20.61
CA GLU A 444 -10.48 27.29 19.21
C GLU A 444 -10.97 28.50 18.38
N TRP A 445 -11.09 28.32 17.07
CA TRP A 445 -11.81 29.24 16.20
C TRP A 445 -12.94 28.56 15.40
N TYR A 446 -13.89 29.39 14.97
CA TYR A 446 -15.00 28.98 14.11
C TYR A 446 -15.34 30.07 13.09
N GLY A 447 -16.11 29.72 12.06
CA GLY A 447 -16.55 30.64 11.02
C GLY A 447 -16.48 30.00 9.65
N ASP A 448 -15.69 30.60 8.75
CA ASP A 448 -15.41 30.04 7.43
C ASP A 448 -14.49 28.79 7.49
N ASP A 449 -13.86 28.52 8.63
CA ASP A 449 -13.03 27.35 8.97
C ASP A 449 -13.32 26.98 10.43
N TYR A 450 -13.42 25.68 10.74
CA TYR A 450 -13.73 25.17 12.08
C TYR A 450 -13.32 23.69 12.23
N VAL A 451 -13.18 23.22 13.47
CA VAL A 451 -12.84 21.81 13.76
C VAL A 451 -13.88 20.88 13.13
N GLY A 452 -13.42 19.95 12.28
CA GLY A 452 -14.28 18.98 11.61
C GLY A 452 -14.90 19.44 10.28
N ASP A 453 -14.42 20.54 9.68
CA ASP A 453 -14.78 20.88 8.31
C ASP A 453 -14.15 19.94 7.27
N GLU A 454 -14.72 19.88 6.05
CA GLU A 454 -14.35 18.86 5.06
C GLU A 454 -12.91 18.98 4.53
N ASN A 455 -12.30 20.16 4.65
CA ASN A 455 -10.98 20.49 4.14
C ASN A 455 -9.92 20.60 5.25
N GLY A 456 -10.30 20.37 6.50
CA GLY A 456 -9.46 20.32 7.69
C GLY A 456 -9.22 21.68 8.33
N TYR A 457 -9.06 21.64 9.65
CA TYR A 457 -8.94 22.79 10.52
C TYR A 457 -7.65 23.57 10.25
N GLY A 458 -7.78 24.88 10.04
CA GLY A 458 -6.66 25.74 9.67
C GLY A 458 -6.25 25.63 8.21
N HIS A 459 -7.07 25.02 7.34
CA HIS A 459 -6.80 24.87 5.92
C HIS A 459 -8.00 25.33 5.08
N VAL A 460 -7.79 26.27 4.15
CA VAL A 460 -8.86 26.83 3.33
C VAL A 460 -8.54 26.72 1.84
N VAL A 461 -9.49 26.22 1.05
CA VAL A 461 -9.41 26.15 -0.42
C VAL A 461 -10.36 27.16 -1.06
N GLY A 462 -9.87 27.98 -2.00
CA GLY A 462 -10.68 29.01 -2.66
C GLY A 462 -10.08 29.54 -3.96
N ASN A 463 -10.92 29.75 -4.99
CA ASN A 463 -10.56 30.32 -6.30
C ASN A 463 -9.30 29.72 -6.97
N GLY A 464 -9.04 28.42 -6.80
CA GLY A 464 -7.86 27.75 -7.37
C GLY A 464 -6.58 27.93 -6.54
N TYR A 465 -6.71 28.33 -5.29
CA TYR A 465 -5.65 28.43 -4.29
C TYR A 465 -6.06 27.65 -3.04
N GLU A 466 -5.07 27.39 -2.20
CA GLU A 466 -5.30 26.94 -0.83
C GLU A 466 -4.30 27.64 0.12
N MET A 467 -4.66 27.73 1.40
CA MET A 467 -3.76 28.23 2.45
C MET A 467 -3.88 27.40 3.72
N TRP A 468 -2.79 27.32 4.46
CA TRP A 468 -2.74 26.83 5.83
C TRP A 468 -2.39 27.98 6.77
N PHE A 469 -3.02 28.02 7.92
CA PHE A 469 -2.79 29.02 8.94
C PHE A 469 -2.99 28.43 10.34
N GLU A 470 -2.47 29.14 11.33
CA GLU A 470 -2.63 28.84 12.75
C GLU A 470 -2.97 30.13 13.50
N ILE A 471 -3.83 30.04 14.51
CA ILE A 471 -4.10 31.13 15.45
C ILE A 471 -3.64 30.69 16.84
N GLU A 472 -2.72 31.46 17.41
CA GLU A 472 -2.15 31.25 18.74
C GLU A 472 -2.48 32.45 19.64
N PHE A 473 -2.44 32.26 20.95
CA PHE A 473 -2.46 33.33 21.95
C PHE A 473 -1.16 33.31 22.78
N ASN A 474 -0.90 34.36 23.55
CA ASN A 474 0.28 34.42 24.42
C ASN A 474 0.05 33.71 25.76
N ASP A 475 -0.02 32.38 25.69
CA ASP A 475 -0.06 31.47 26.81
C ASP A 475 1.11 31.67 27.81
N TYR A 476 0.82 31.66 29.11
CA TYR A 476 1.75 31.96 30.20
C TYR A 476 2.81 30.86 30.40
N ASP A 477 2.41 29.60 30.43
CA ASP A 477 3.31 28.46 30.66
C ASP A 477 3.58 27.63 29.39
N GLY A 478 2.84 27.92 28.31
CA GLY A 478 3.17 27.51 26.96
C GLY A 478 2.81 26.06 26.66
N ASP A 479 1.74 25.55 27.26
CA ASP A 479 1.21 24.21 26.96
C ASP A 479 0.06 24.18 25.95
N GLY A 480 -0.46 25.35 25.56
CA GLY A 480 -1.49 25.50 24.55
C GLY A 480 -2.91 25.58 25.10
N LEU A 481 -3.12 25.43 26.41
CA LEU A 481 -4.43 25.51 27.05
C LEU A 481 -4.73 26.95 27.48
N THR A 482 -5.99 27.38 27.36
CA THR A 482 -6.39 28.68 27.90
C THR A 482 -6.46 28.63 29.43
N TYR A 483 -6.18 29.76 30.08
CA TYR A 483 -6.37 29.91 31.53
C TYR A 483 -7.75 29.45 32.01
N TRP A 484 -8.79 29.65 31.18
CA TRP A 484 -10.15 29.26 31.52
C TRP A 484 -10.33 27.74 31.51
N GLU A 485 -9.83 27.03 30.50
CA GLU A 485 -9.87 25.56 30.40
C GLU A 485 -9.20 24.93 31.62
N GLU A 486 -8.00 25.38 31.94
CA GLU A 486 -7.25 24.84 33.06
C GLU A 486 -7.96 25.07 34.40
N LYS A 487 -8.57 26.24 34.63
CA LYS A 487 -9.29 26.51 35.88
C LYS A 487 -10.64 25.80 35.98
N ASN A 488 -11.38 25.74 34.88
CA ASN A 488 -12.82 25.43 34.90
C ASN A 488 -13.17 24.09 34.25
N VAL A 489 -12.34 23.59 33.33
CA VAL A 489 -12.55 22.32 32.61
C VAL A 489 -11.65 21.23 33.20
N TYR A 490 -10.33 21.39 33.07
CA TYR A 490 -9.35 20.34 33.40
C TYR A 490 -8.87 20.38 34.85
N HIS A 491 -9.07 21.51 35.54
CA HIS A 491 -8.62 21.74 36.92
C HIS A 491 -7.11 21.55 37.13
N THR A 492 -6.31 21.96 36.14
CA THR A 492 -4.84 22.03 36.15
C THR A 492 -4.35 23.39 36.72
N ASP A 493 -3.03 23.62 36.73
CA ASP A 493 -2.44 24.85 37.27
C ASP A 493 -1.86 25.73 36.13
N PRO A 494 -2.47 26.90 35.82
CA PRO A 494 -2.07 27.81 34.72
C PRO A 494 -0.70 28.48 34.78
N GLN A 495 0.16 27.98 35.64
CA GLN A 495 1.55 28.40 35.76
C GLN A 495 2.50 27.22 35.61
N ALA A 496 1.99 26.04 35.24
CA ALA A 496 2.69 24.77 35.28
C ALA A 496 2.38 23.90 34.06
N ASN A 497 3.05 24.21 32.94
CA ASN A 497 3.06 23.48 31.68
C ASN A 497 2.69 21.99 31.77
N ASP A 498 1.55 21.64 31.18
CA ASP A 498 0.98 20.31 31.06
C ASP A 498 1.34 19.58 29.76
N SER A 499 2.11 20.18 28.84
CA SER A 499 2.41 19.59 27.53
C SER A 499 2.96 18.17 27.60
N GLY A 500 2.41 17.29 26.78
CA GLY A 500 2.80 15.89 26.67
C GLY A 500 2.30 15.00 27.82
N LYS A 501 1.46 15.52 28.74
CA LYS A 501 0.81 14.68 29.76
C LYS A 501 -0.35 13.92 29.13
N ASP A 502 -0.37 12.61 29.39
CA ASP A 502 -1.42 11.66 29.03
C ASP A 502 -2.14 11.25 30.33
N PHE A 503 -3.32 11.84 30.57
CA PHE A 503 -4.04 11.70 31.85
C PHE A 503 -4.88 10.42 31.92
N ASN A 504 -5.43 9.97 30.79
CA ASN A 504 -6.24 8.75 30.68
C ASN A 504 -5.42 7.48 30.38
N GLY A 505 -4.18 7.62 29.92
CA GLY A 505 -3.23 6.55 29.63
C GLY A 505 -3.41 5.91 28.25
N ASP A 506 -4.04 6.60 27.29
CA ASP A 506 -4.35 6.08 25.96
C ASP A 506 -3.27 6.36 24.90
N GLY A 507 -2.23 7.11 25.28
CA GLY A 507 -1.07 7.43 24.46
C GLY A 507 -1.12 8.79 23.75
N ILE A 508 -2.21 9.57 23.87
CA ILE A 508 -2.37 10.89 23.28
C ILE A 508 -2.22 11.96 24.38
N PRO A 509 -1.53 13.10 24.12
CA PRO A 509 -1.34 14.14 25.11
C PRO A 509 -2.48 15.19 25.11
N ILE A 510 -2.68 15.80 26.28
CA ILE A 510 -3.75 16.77 26.56
C ILE A 510 -3.88 17.89 25.52
N GLU A 511 -2.77 18.46 25.06
CA GLU A 511 -2.82 19.58 24.10
C GLU A 511 -3.37 19.19 22.72
N TRP A 512 -3.26 17.90 22.34
CA TRP A 512 -3.83 17.40 21.10
C TRP A 512 -5.30 17.03 21.30
N GLU A 513 -5.64 16.37 22.41
CA GLU A 513 -7.02 16.03 22.75
C GLU A 513 -7.90 17.29 22.82
N ASP A 514 -7.43 18.33 23.52
CA ASP A 514 -8.10 19.62 23.64
C ASP A 514 -8.34 20.28 22.26
N ARG A 515 -7.28 20.35 21.43
CA ARG A 515 -7.35 20.96 20.09
C ARG A 515 -8.45 20.36 19.20
N TRP A 516 -8.71 19.06 19.33
CA TRP A 516 -9.67 18.33 18.51
C TRP A 516 -11.00 18.04 19.22
N GLY A 517 -11.17 18.52 20.46
CA GLY A 517 -12.41 18.42 21.22
C GLY A 517 -12.65 17.08 21.91
N TYR A 518 -11.58 16.32 22.19
CA TYR A 518 -11.60 15.09 22.98
C TYR A 518 -11.40 15.38 24.48
N ASP A 519 -11.89 14.50 25.38
CA ASP A 519 -11.77 14.67 26.85
C ASP A 519 -10.51 13.94 27.38
N PRO A 520 -9.46 14.67 27.82
CA PRO A 520 -8.21 14.09 28.31
C PRO A 520 -8.33 13.17 29.53
N PHE A 521 -9.49 13.19 30.21
CA PHE A 521 -9.76 12.42 31.43
C PHE A 521 -10.79 11.31 31.23
N GLU A 522 -11.34 11.14 30.02
CA GLU A 522 -12.29 10.07 29.73
C GLU A 522 -11.61 8.69 29.83
N ASN A 523 -12.29 7.72 30.46
CA ASN A 523 -11.71 6.37 30.67
C ASN A 523 -11.80 5.46 29.42
N ASN A 524 -12.57 5.84 28.41
CA ASN A 524 -12.63 5.12 27.14
C ASN A 524 -11.56 5.71 26.21
N SER A 525 -10.72 4.86 25.65
CA SER A 525 -9.66 5.29 24.73
C SER A 525 -10.27 5.60 23.37
N GLU A 526 -10.06 6.84 22.92
CA GLU A 526 -10.43 7.34 21.59
C GLU A 526 -9.23 7.25 20.62
N SER A 527 -8.06 6.82 21.12
CA SER A 527 -6.82 6.72 20.34
C SER A 527 -6.83 5.72 19.18
N GLU A 528 -7.79 4.77 19.16
CA GLU A 528 -8.00 3.80 18.08
C GLU A 528 -9.11 4.21 17.09
N ASP A 529 -9.80 5.33 17.33
CA ASP A 529 -10.84 5.83 16.43
C ASP A 529 -10.23 6.42 15.14
N ASP A 530 -10.96 6.27 14.03
CA ASP A 530 -10.64 6.79 12.69
C ASP A 530 -11.89 7.52 12.17
N PRO A 531 -12.10 8.81 12.55
CA PRO A 531 -13.34 9.53 12.30
C PRO A 531 -13.60 9.84 10.81
N ASP A 532 -12.56 10.05 10.01
CA ASP A 532 -12.66 10.43 8.60
C ASP A 532 -12.54 9.25 7.62
N HIS A 533 -12.22 8.07 8.14
CA HIS A 533 -12.12 6.79 7.46
C HIS A 533 -11.01 6.74 6.41
N ASP A 534 -9.90 7.42 6.64
CA ASP A 534 -8.72 7.33 5.81
C ASP A 534 -7.79 6.15 6.16
N GLY A 535 -8.05 5.51 7.30
CA GLY A 535 -7.29 4.40 7.84
C GLY A 535 -6.32 4.80 8.95
N LEU A 536 -6.20 6.07 9.35
CA LEU A 536 -5.33 6.50 10.42
C LEU A 536 -6.13 6.61 11.73
N THR A 537 -5.58 6.03 12.80
CA THR A 537 -6.21 6.22 14.12
C THR A 537 -5.81 7.57 14.70
N ASN A 538 -6.59 8.10 15.65
CA ASN A 538 -6.26 9.33 16.38
C ASN A 538 -4.81 9.32 16.95
N LEU A 539 -4.32 8.17 17.41
CA LEU A 539 -2.92 8.04 17.85
C LEU A 539 -1.92 8.30 16.71
N GLN A 540 -2.23 7.79 15.51
CA GLN A 540 -1.38 7.96 14.32
C GLN A 540 -1.45 9.38 13.77
N GLU A 541 -2.65 9.98 13.78
CA GLU A 541 -2.89 11.38 13.47
C GLU A 541 -2.06 12.30 14.38
N TRP A 542 -2.09 12.06 15.70
CA TRP A 542 -1.25 12.77 16.66
C TRP A 542 0.25 12.63 16.34
N GLN A 543 0.73 11.42 16.06
CA GLN A 543 2.13 11.17 15.70
C GLN A 543 2.56 11.93 14.42
N GLN A 544 1.62 12.19 13.50
CA GLN A 544 1.87 12.94 12.27
C GLN A 544 1.49 14.42 12.34
N SER A 545 0.95 14.91 13.46
CA SER A 545 0.45 16.29 13.64
C SER A 545 1.45 17.39 13.25
N LYS A 546 2.76 17.18 13.43
CA LYS A 546 3.83 18.09 12.96
C LYS A 546 3.80 18.34 11.44
N TRP A 547 3.17 17.46 10.69
CA TRP A 547 2.97 17.54 9.25
C TRP A 547 1.53 17.93 8.87
N LEU A 548 0.80 18.50 9.82
CA LEU A 548 -0.56 19.02 9.66
C LEU A 548 -1.61 17.92 9.42
N SER A 549 -1.40 16.73 10.00
CA SER A 549 -2.43 15.68 10.08
C SER A 549 -3.66 16.18 10.84
N ASP A 550 -4.84 15.78 10.39
CA ASP A 550 -6.13 16.19 10.94
C ASP A 550 -7.08 14.98 11.05
N PRO A 551 -7.54 14.60 12.26
CA PRO A 551 -8.36 13.40 12.47
C PRO A 551 -9.76 13.46 11.82
N PHE A 552 -10.17 14.62 11.30
CA PHE A 552 -11.46 14.80 10.65
C PHE A 552 -11.34 15.06 9.14
N ARG A 553 -10.11 15.13 8.60
CA ARG A 553 -9.86 15.36 7.18
C ARG A 553 -8.87 14.34 6.63
N LYS A 554 -9.41 13.54 5.71
CA LYS A 554 -8.71 12.51 4.95
C LYS A 554 -7.30 12.90 4.54
N ASP A 555 -6.35 12.24 5.15
CA ASP A 555 -4.93 12.36 4.93
C ASP A 555 -4.38 11.14 4.17
N ILE A 556 -3.35 11.38 3.35
CA ILE A 556 -2.61 10.32 2.68
C ILE A 556 -1.12 10.63 2.72
N PHE A 557 -0.39 9.77 3.42
CA PHE A 557 1.04 9.90 3.64
C PHE A 557 1.83 9.04 2.67
N MET A 558 2.77 9.65 1.98
CA MET A 558 3.65 8.99 1.00
C MET A 558 5.09 9.13 1.45
N GLU A 559 5.88 8.06 1.35
CA GLU A 559 7.32 8.10 1.51
C GLU A 559 8.00 7.73 0.21
N VAL A 560 8.89 8.60 -0.28
CA VAL A 560 9.53 8.44 -1.59
C VAL A 560 11.03 8.32 -1.42
N ASP A 561 11.56 7.14 -1.69
CA ASP A 561 13.00 6.89 -1.74
C ASP A 561 13.50 6.77 -3.16
N SER A 562 14.76 7.18 -3.35
CA SER A 562 15.31 7.40 -4.67
C SER A 562 16.59 6.63 -4.89
N MET A 563 16.62 5.90 -6.00
CA MET A 563 17.83 5.23 -6.45
C MET A 563 18.78 6.20 -7.14
N LEU A 564 20.09 5.99 -6.94
CA LEU A 564 21.11 6.60 -7.78
C LEU A 564 20.97 6.14 -9.23
N ASP A 565 21.24 7.02 -10.18
CA ASP A 565 21.41 6.70 -11.58
C ASP A 565 22.84 6.19 -11.87
N ARG A 566 23.10 5.83 -13.13
CA ARG A 566 24.42 5.34 -13.56
C ARG A 566 25.55 6.37 -13.37
N SER A 567 25.22 7.65 -13.27
CA SER A 567 26.16 8.76 -13.06
C SER A 567 26.39 9.09 -11.58
N GLY A 568 25.60 8.50 -10.68
CA GLY A 568 25.62 8.80 -9.24
C GLY A 568 24.72 9.98 -8.85
N SER A 569 23.71 10.31 -9.66
CA SER A 569 22.68 11.32 -9.33
C SER A 569 21.37 10.64 -8.96
N LEU A 570 20.62 11.15 -7.99
CA LEU A 570 19.33 10.56 -7.58
C LEU A 570 18.24 10.74 -8.66
N TYR A 571 17.36 9.74 -8.79
CA TYR A 571 16.07 9.91 -9.47
C TYR A 571 15.09 10.68 -8.56
N VAL A 572 15.21 12.00 -8.53
CA VAL A 572 14.38 12.85 -7.67
C VAL A 572 12.95 12.98 -8.22
N LEU A 573 11.95 12.99 -7.32
CA LEU A 573 10.57 13.35 -7.63
C LEU A 573 10.50 14.85 -8.01
N PRO A 574 10.22 15.20 -9.28
CA PRO A 574 10.28 16.61 -9.70
C PRO A 574 9.23 17.43 -8.97
N GLU A 575 9.58 18.65 -8.55
CA GLU A 575 8.70 19.54 -7.78
C GLU A 575 7.33 19.72 -8.44
N LYS A 576 7.30 20.03 -9.75
CA LYS A 576 6.03 20.15 -10.47
C LYS A 576 5.19 18.87 -10.47
N SER A 577 5.80 17.70 -10.40
CA SER A 577 5.08 16.43 -10.29
C SER A 577 4.37 16.33 -8.95
N LYS A 578 5.06 16.66 -7.84
CA LYS A 578 4.47 16.75 -6.48
C LYS A 578 3.29 17.71 -6.47
N GLN A 579 3.50 18.90 -7.04
CA GLN A 579 2.50 19.96 -7.10
C GLN A 579 1.27 19.56 -7.95
N MET A 580 1.43 18.76 -9.02
CA MET A 580 0.31 18.19 -9.78
C MET A 580 -0.48 17.17 -8.94
N LEU A 581 0.20 16.30 -8.19
CA LEU A 581 -0.43 15.32 -7.30
C LEU A 581 -1.23 16.03 -6.20
N TYR A 582 -0.60 16.96 -5.45
CA TYR A 582 -1.29 17.78 -4.45
C TYR A 582 -2.52 18.47 -5.03
N SER A 583 -2.39 19.07 -6.23
CA SER A 583 -3.53 19.76 -6.86
C SER A 583 -4.67 18.81 -7.22
N SER A 584 -4.38 17.57 -7.59
CA SER A 584 -5.42 16.58 -7.92
C SER A 584 -6.15 16.15 -6.66
N PHE A 585 -5.44 15.77 -5.61
CA PHE A 585 -6.05 15.33 -4.34
C PHE A 585 -6.80 16.45 -3.61
N THR A 586 -6.25 17.68 -3.52
CA THR A 586 -6.95 18.84 -2.92
C THR A 586 -8.32 19.07 -3.56
N ARG A 587 -8.44 18.94 -4.90
CA ARG A 587 -9.72 19.17 -5.61
C ARG A 587 -10.83 18.19 -5.21
N HIS A 588 -10.46 17.11 -4.54
CA HIS A 588 -11.36 16.06 -4.06
C HIS A 588 -11.37 15.96 -2.53
N ASN A 589 -10.96 17.03 -1.82
CA ASN A 589 -10.91 17.10 -0.35
C ASN A 589 -10.12 15.95 0.28
N ASN A 590 -9.02 15.55 -0.36
CA ASN A 590 -8.06 14.63 0.24
C ASN A 590 -6.72 15.36 0.36
N MET A 591 -6.08 15.29 1.52
CA MET A 591 -4.82 15.95 1.79
C MET A 591 -3.68 14.96 1.60
N MET A 592 -2.81 15.26 0.64
CA MET A 592 -1.65 14.41 0.36
C MET A 592 -0.39 15.02 0.94
N HIS A 593 0.36 14.20 1.66
CA HIS A 593 1.66 14.52 2.25
C HIS A 593 2.73 13.63 1.61
N ILE A 594 3.75 14.23 0.99
CA ILE A 594 4.85 13.47 0.36
C ILE A 594 6.15 13.76 1.09
N ASP A 595 6.70 12.73 1.73
CA ASP A 595 8.04 12.72 2.30
C ASP A 595 9.06 12.27 1.26
N ASP A 596 9.77 13.22 0.65
CA ASP A 596 10.97 12.96 -0.15
C ASP A 596 12.26 13.43 0.56
N GLY A 597 12.26 13.35 1.90
CA GLY A 597 13.37 13.73 2.79
C GLY A 597 13.06 14.90 3.72
N GLY A 598 11.78 15.31 3.79
CA GLY A 598 11.31 16.48 4.53
C GLY A 598 10.54 16.16 5.81
N MET A 599 10.08 14.92 6.00
CA MET A 599 9.14 14.56 7.07
C MET A 599 9.74 13.62 8.14
N GLY A 600 11.06 13.53 8.19
CA GLY A 600 11.81 12.73 9.17
C GLY A 600 12.09 11.29 8.76
N GLY A 601 11.61 10.87 7.58
CA GLY A 601 12.08 9.70 6.83
C GLY A 601 12.32 10.12 5.38
N GLY A 602 12.04 9.22 4.42
CA GLY A 602 11.99 9.51 2.98
C GLY A 602 13.26 10.11 2.38
N GLY A 603 13.28 10.20 1.04
CA GLY A 603 14.42 10.76 0.32
C GLY A 603 15.72 9.98 0.50
N GLU A 604 15.65 8.73 0.98
CA GLU A 604 16.83 7.93 1.23
C GLU A 604 17.50 7.52 -0.09
N GLU A 605 18.83 7.44 -0.05
CA GLU A 605 19.64 7.05 -1.20
C GLU A 605 19.71 5.53 -1.33
N ILE A 606 19.05 4.99 -2.36
CA ILE A 606 19.16 3.59 -2.75
C ILE A 606 20.33 3.44 -3.75
N PRO A 607 21.29 2.53 -3.52
CA PRO A 607 22.39 2.29 -4.45
C PRO A 607 21.91 1.97 -5.86
N TYR A 608 22.64 2.46 -6.87
CA TYR A 608 22.29 2.20 -8.27
C TYR A 608 22.27 0.69 -8.56
N ASN A 609 21.10 0.21 -8.97
CA ASN A 609 20.94 -1.03 -9.70
C ASN A 609 20.28 -0.71 -11.04
N LYS A 610 20.84 -1.24 -12.13
CA LYS A 610 20.25 -1.02 -13.45
C LYS A 610 18.80 -1.51 -13.47
N LYS A 611 18.52 -2.69 -12.93
CA LYS A 611 17.18 -3.26 -12.92
C LYS A 611 16.98 -4.00 -11.61
N ILE A 612 15.98 -3.62 -10.83
CA ILE A 612 15.65 -4.32 -9.59
C ILE A 612 14.73 -5.51 -9.87
N THR A 613 14.88 -6.61 -9.13
CA THR A 613 13.92 -7.72 -9.09
C THR A 613 12.86 -7.51 -8.01
N TYR A 614 11.87 -8.40 -7.89
CA TYR A 614 10.89 -8.31 -6.80
C TYR A 614 11.51 -8.58 -5.45
N HIS A 615 12.43 -9.54 -5.39
CA HIS A 615 13.23 -9.77 -4.20
C HIS A 615 13.95 -8.48 -3.79
N GLU A 616 14.69 -7.86 -4.71
CA GLU A 616 15.40 -6.59 -4.44
C GLU A 616 14.44 -5.45 -4.08
N THR A 617 13.23 -5.42 -4.63
CA THR A 617 12.18 -4.44 -4.27
C THR A 617 11.78 -4.61 -2.80
N ASN A 618 11.52 -5.85 -2.36
CA ASN A 618 11.20 -6.14 -0.96
C ASN A 618 12.39 -5.87 -0.04
N GLU A 619 13.61 -6.19 -0.47
CA GLU A 619 14.82 -5.87 0.29
C GLU A 619 14.99 -4.36 0.51
N ILE A 620 14.66 -3.55 -0.50
CA ILE A 620 14.62 -2.09 -0.38
C ILE A 620 13.56 -1.67 0.65
N TYR A 621 12.33 -2.17 0.53
CA TYR A 621 11.25 -1.90 1.50
C TYR A 621 11.68 -2.22 2.94
N TRP A 622 12.23 -3.41 3.19
CA TRP A 622 12.67 -3.77 4.54
C TRP A 622 13.79 -2.88 5.05
N LYS A 623 14.73 -2.51 4.19
CA LYS A 623 15.93 -1.80 4.61
C LYS A 623 15.72 -0.29 4.79
N TYR A 624 14.97 0.34 3.89
CA TYR A 624 14.84 1.79 3.79
C TYR A 624 13.52 2.27 4.38
N PHE A 625 12.38 1.66 4.00
CA PHE A 625 11.09 2.01 4.61
C PHE A 625 11.00 1.57 6.08
N LEU A 626 11.09 0.27 6.33
CA LEU A 626 10.95 -0.28 7.69
C LEU A 626 12.22 -0.13 8.54
N HIS A 627 13.37 0.21 7.97
CA HIS A 627 14.65 0.26 8.69
C HIS A 627 15.01 -1.06 9.41
N ASN A 628 14.56 -2.19 8.87
CA ASN A 628 14.61 -3.54 9.45
C ASN A 628 13.91 -3.66 10.81
N ASP A 629 13.00 -2.74 11.11
CA ASP A 629 12.17 -2.71 12.31
C ASP A 629 10.70 -2.95 11.93
N ILE A 630 10.17 -4.11 12.34
CA ILE A 630 8.77 -4.48 12.07
C ILE A 630 7.75 -3.63 12.86
N THR A 631 8.23 -2.92 13.87
CA THR A 631 7.46 -1.98 14.71
C THR A 631 7.62 -0.53 14.28
N ASN A 632 8.31 -0.26 13.16
CA ASN A 632 8.49 1.08 12.63
C ASN A 632 7.13 1.79 12.48
N GLU A 633 7.02 2.99 13.05
CA GLU A 633 5.80 3.79 13.13
C GLU A 633 5.26 4.21 11.76
N ARG A 634 6.10 4.22 10.72
CA ARG A 634 5.68 4.49 9.34
C ARG A 634 4.83 3.35 8.76
N LYS A 635 4.97 2.12 9.29
CA LYS A 635 4.20 0.96 8.85
C LYS A 635 2.72 1.15 9.14
N GLY A 636 1.90 1.04 8.10
CA GLY A 636 0.47 1.27 8.22
C GLY A 636 0.13 2.74 8.43
N VAL A 637 1.04 3.68 8.19
CA VAL A 637 0.71 5.11 8.07
C VAL A 637 1.07 5.62 6.68
N PHE A 638 2.27 5.28 6.20
CA PHE A 638 2.77 5.72 4.91
C PHE A 638 2.61 4.66 3.83
N HIS A 639 2.30 5.11 2.61
CA HIS A 639 2.51 4.35 1.39
C HIS A 639 3.96 4.53 0.91
N TYR A 640 4.66 3.43 0.65
CA TYR A 640 6.06 3.47 0.25
C TYR A 640 6.24 3.52 -1.27
N VAL A 641 7.12 4.40 -1.75
CA VAL A 641 7.36 4.64 -3.17
C VAL A 641 8.85 4.55 -3.48
N ILE A 642 9.21 3.69 -4.44
CA ILE A 642 10.59 3.52 -4.88
C ILE A 642 10.77 4.13 -6.26
N PHE A 643 11.62 5.15 -6.37
CA PHE A 643 12.06 5.71 -7.65
C PHE A 643 13.33 4.99 -8.11
N CYS A 644 13.22 4.09 -9.09
CA CYS A 644 14.33 3.26 -9.55
C CYS A 644 14.71 3.52 -11.01
N SER A 645 15.79 2.89 -11.48
CA SER A 645 16.15 2.91 -12.91
C SER A 645 15.11 2.13 -13.74
N TYR A 646 15.17 0.81 -13.73
CA TYR A 646 14.13 -0.07 -14.27
C TYR A 646 13.60 -0.99 -13.18
N GLY A 647 12.30 -1.20 -13.15
CA GLY A 647 11.67 -2.13 -12.23
C GLY A 647 11.79 -3.59 -12.66
N ALA A 648 11.23 -4.50 -11.88
CA ALA A 648 11.26 -5.95 -12.14
C ALA A 648 10.57 -6.35 -13.46
N ILE A 649 9.58 -5.57 -13.89
CA ILE A 649 8.82 -5.80 -15.12
C ILE A 649 9.14 -4.81 -16.24
N THR A 650 8.60 -5.11 -17.43
CA THR A 650 8.79 -4.32 -18.65
C THR A 650 7.92 -3.06 -18.72
N ARG A 651 7.44 -2.55 -17.59
CA ARG A 651 6.53 -1.40 -17.47
C ARG A 651 7.14 -0.25 -16.68
N GLY A 652 6.46 0.89 -16.69
CA GLY A 652 6.88 2.09 -15.98
C GLY A 652 6.68 2.02 -14.47
N GLY A 653 5.78 1.18 -13.97
CA GLY A 653 5.51 1.03 -12.55
C GLY A 653 4.75 -0.28 -12.24
N TYR A 654 4.65 -0.58 -10.95
CA TYR A 654 3.84 -1.64 -10.36
C TYR A 654 3.73 -1.41 -8.85
N SER A 655 2.64 -1.84 -8.22
CA SER A 655 2.57 -1.94 -6.76
C SER A 655 3.14 -3.27 -6.24
N PHE A 656 3.47 -3.34 -4.96
CA PHE A 656 4.00 -4.54 -4.33
C PHE A 656 3.62 -4.57 -2.85
N GLN A 657 3.69 -5.75 -2.25
CA GLN A 657 3.44 -5.95 -0.82
C GLN A 657 4.75 -6.42 -0.20
N GLY A 658 5.34 -5.60 0.67
CA GLY A 658 6.60 -5.91 1.34
C GLY A 658 6.44 -6.82 2.57
N LEU A 659 5.29 -6.75 3.24
CA LEU A 659 4.98 -7.48 4.48
C LEU A 659 3.53 -8.02 4.49
N ASP A 660 2.54 -7.23 4.85
CA ASP A 660 1.18 -7.70 5.20
C ASP A 660 0.06 -7.07 4.36
N ASN A 661 0.27 -5.86 3.85
CA ASN A 661 -0.70 -5.16 3.01
C ASN A 661 -0.09 -4.57 1.74
N LEU A 662 -0.94 -4.29 0.75
CA LEU A 662 -0.53 -3.56 -0.46
C LEU A 662 -0.39 -2.06 -0.15
N ASP A 663 0.80 -1.69 0.31
CA ASP A 663 1.18 -0.34 0.75
C ASP A 663 2.39 0.23 -0.01
N GLY A 664 2.95 -0.51 -0.96
CA GLY A 664 4.15 -0.12 -1.70
C GLY A 664 3.96 -0.05 -3.21
N PHE A 665 4.69 0.83 -3.89
CA PHE A 665 4.84 0.79 -5.35
C PHE A 665 6.17 1.33 -5.89
N VAL A 666 6.49 0.92 -7.11
CA VAL A 666 7.73 1.25 -7.81
C VAL A 666 7.44 2.12 -9.02
N LEU A 667 8.26 3.16 -9.22
CA LEU A 667 8.32 3.94 -10.46
C LEU A 667 9.70 3.77 -11.11
N ALA A 668 9.71 3.22 -12.32
CA ALA A 668 10.89 3.12 -13.17
C ALA A 668 11.15 4.45 -13.89
N ILE A 669 11.92 5.34 -13.26
CA ILE A 669 12.18 6.69 -13.77
C ILE A 669 13.04 6.66 -15.04
N GLN A 670 14.01 5.74 -15.15
CA GLN A 670 14.77 5.59 -16.40
C GLN A 670 13.87 5.16 -17.57
N TYR A 671 12.85 4.33 -17.32
CA TYR A 671 11.86 4.00 -18.34
C TYR A 671 11.14 5.27 -18.84
N ILE A 672 10.71 6.16 -17.95
CA ILE A 672 10.11 7.45 -18.36
C ILE A 672 11.10 8.27 -19.19
N TYR A 673 12.36 8.35 -18.77
CA TYR A 673 13.40 9.13 -19.46
C TYR A 673 13.68 8.64 -20.87
N ASP A 674 13.61 7.33 -21.10
CA ASP A 674 13.80 6.71 -22.41
C ASP A 674 12.67 7.05 -23.39
N TRP A 675 11.43 7.17 -22.89
CA TRP A 675 10.24 7.42 -23.70
C TRP A 675 9.81 8.89 -23.77
N ARG A 676 10.34 9.75 -22.90
CA ARG A 676 10.01 11.18 -22.81
C ARG A 676 11.28 12.02 -22.84
N VAL A 677 11.45 12.79 -23.90
CA VAL A 677 12.65 13.64 -24.11
C VAL A 677 12.53 14.99 -23.40
N ARG A 678 11.35 15.61 -23.41
CA ARG A 678 11.13 16.93 -22.81
C ARG A 678 10.91 16.80 -21.30
N GLU A 679 11.53 17.69 -20.54
CA GLU A 679 11.38 17.79 -19.08
C GLU A 679 9.92 17.89 -18.66
N SER A 680 9.13 18.79 -19.26
CA SER A 680 7.70 18.92 -18.96
C SER A 680 6.89 17.66 -19.22
N HIS A 681 7.30 16.82 -20.18
CA HIS A 681 6.64 15.54 -20.41
C HIS A 681 7.09 14.48 -19.40
N ARG A 682 8.32 14.57 -18.87
CA ARG A 682 8.81 13.70 -17.79
C ARG A 682 8.07 14.03 -16.50
N GLU A 683 7.98 15.30 -16.13
CA GLU A 683 7.21 15.78 -14.97
C GLU A 683 5.76 15.27 -15.01
N LEU A 684 5.06 15.50 -16.13
CA LEU A 684 3.68 15.01 -16.31
C LEU A 684 3.59 13.48 -16.24
N SER A 685 4.52 12.76 -16.88
CA SER A 685 4.49 11.30 -16.90
C SER A 685 4.81 10.69 -15.54
N THR A 686 5.71 11.31 -14.77
CA THR A 686 6.04 10.89 -13.41
C THR A 686 4.83 11.05 -12.48
N ALA A 687 4.18 12.23 -12.47
CA ALA A 687 2.97 12.45 -11.68
C ALA A 687 1.82 11.51 -12.10
N SER A 688 1.59 11.37 -13.41
CA SER A 688 0.51 10.52 -13.95
C SER A 688 0.70 9.05 -13.56
N LEU A 689 1.93 8.55 -13.63
CA LEU A 689 2.25 7.19 -13.26
C LEU A 689 2.27 6.98 -11.74
N PHE A 690 2.75 7.95 -10.97
CA PHE A 690 2.68 7.92 -9.51
C PHE A 690 1.24 7.73 -9.05
N MET A 691 0.35 8.59 -9.57
CA MET A 691 -1.07 8.51 -9.28
C MET A 691 -1.70 7.21 -9.78
N HIS A 692 -1.28 6.69 -10.93
CA HIS A 692 -1.76 5.39 -11.44
C HIS A 692 -1.48 4.26 -10.44
N GLU A 693 -0.22 4.14 -9.97
CA GLU A 693 0.16 3.08 -9.04
C GLU A 693 -0.44 3.28 -7.64
N LEU A 694 -0.62 4.54 -7.22
CA LEU A 694 -1.34 4.88 -6.00
C LEU A 694 -2.80 4.43 -6.08
N GLY A 695 -3.47 4.52 -7.24
CA GLY A 695 -4.85 4.06 -7.40
C GLY A 695 -5.03 2.58 -7.06
N HIS A 696 -4.02 1.74 -7.34
CA HIS A 696 -4.01 0.34 -6.93
C HIS A 696 -3.84 0.15 -5.41
N ASN A 697 -3.05 1.01 -4.77
CA ASN A 697 -2.92 1.08 -3.31
C ASN A 697 -4.18 1.65 -2.63
N LEU A 698 -5.11 2.19 -3.41
CA LEU A 698 -6.41 2.69 -2.99
C LEU A 698 -7.57 1.78 -3.42
N GLY A 699 -7.28 0.52 -3.80
CA GLY A 699 -8.32 -0.47 -4.08
C GLY A 699 -8.89 -0.47 -5.51
N LEU A 700 -8.35 0.32 -6.44
CA LEU A 700 -8.82 0.37 -7.82
C LEU A 700 -8.07 -0.63 -8.70
N PHE A 701 -8.76 -1.63 -9.26
CA PHE A 701 -8.17 -2.67 -10.10
C PHE A 701 -9.04 -2.98 -11.33
N GLU A 702 -8.59 -3.82 -12.25
CA GLU A 702 -9.37 -4.13 -13.46
C GLU A 702 -10.71 -4.82 -13.20
N TYR A 703 -10.86 -5.48 -12.05
CA TYR A 703 -12.11 -6.14 -11.64
C TYR A 703 -13.08 -5.13 -11.02
N THR A 704 -12.57 -4.01 -10.47
CA THR A 704 -13.37 -2.86 -10.06
C THR A 704 -14.06 -2.26 -11.29
N PHE A 705 -13.29 -2.02 -12.35
CA PHE A 705 -13.83 -1.58 -13.64
C PHE A 705 -12.94 -2.02 -14.81
N GLY A 706 -13.54 -2.63 -15.83
CA GLY A 706 -12.78 -3.21 -16.95
C GLY A 706 -12.00 -2.21 -17.82
N GLY A 707 -12.17 -0.90 -17.63
CA GLY A 707 -11.38 0.17 -18.23
C GLY A 707 -10.04 0.42 -17.51
N ILE A 708 -9.97 0.12 -16.21
CA ILE A 708 -8.74 0.15 -15.42
C ILE A 708 -7.79 -0.87 -16.01
N ASP A 709 -6.56 -0.42 -16.25
CA ASP A 709 -5.45 -1.27 -16.62
C ASP A 709 -5.69 -2.05 -17.93
N ASN A 710 -6.55 -1.51 -18.78
CA ASN A 710 -7.02 -2.20 -19.94
C ASN A 710 -5.97 -2.17 -21.06
N GLU A 711 -5.32 -3.31 -21.31
CA GLU A 711 -4.32 -3.48 -22.38
C GLU A 711 -4.79 -3.04 -23.78
N SER A 712 -6.08 -3.15 -24.04
CA SER A 712 -6.66 -2.76 -25.32
C SER A 712 -6.88 -1.25 -25.47
N CYS A 713 -6.54 -0.47 -24.43
CA CYS A 713 -6.49 0.99 -24.43
C CYS A 713 -5.10 1.56 -24.78
N ASN A 714 -4.10 0.73 -25.09
CA ASN A 714 -2.76 1.20 -25.46
C ASN A 714 -2.63 1.70 -26.92
N THR A 715 -3.56 1.35 -27.83
CA THR A 715 -3.46 1.72 -29.25
C THR A 715 -4.82 1.96 -29.91
N PRO A 716 -4.96 2.96 -30.81
CA PRO A 716 -6.19 3.22 -31.57
C PRO A 716 -6.68 2.05 -32.44
N THR A 717 -5.84 1.04 -32.68
CA THR A 717 -6.20 -0.15 -33.46
C THR A 717 -7.03 -1.16 -32.66
N HIS A 718 -7.06 -1.05 -31.34
CA HIS A 718 -7.81 -1.93 -30.45
C HIS A 718 -9.14 -1.31 -30.02
N ALA A 719 -10.17 -2.15 -29.79
CA ALA A 719 -11.51 -1.68 -29.45
C ALA A 719 -11.58 -0.94 -28.11
N GLY A 720 -10.76 -1.32 -27.12
CA GLY A 720 -10.75 -0.68 -25.80
C GLY A 720 -10.41 0.80 -25.85
N TRP A 721 -9.46 1.20 -26.71
CA TRP A 721 -9.08 2.59 -26.93
C TRP A 721 -10.28 3.51 -27.18
N TRP A 722 -11.26 3.02 -27.94
CA TRP A 722 -12.48 3.74 -28.28
C TRP A 722 -13.59 3.52 -27.26
N LYS A 723 -13.76 2.28 -26.78
CA LYS A 723 -14.78 1.92 -25.79
C LYS A 723 -14.61 2.72 -24.49
N TYR A 724 -13.39 2.84 -23.99
CA TYR A 724 -13.06 3.55 -22.75
C TYR A 724 -12.44 4.93 -23.03
N ALA A 725 -12.85 5.57 -24.14
CA ALA A 725 -12.36 6.90 -24.49
C ALA A 725 -12.83 7.99 -23.52
N SER A 726 -14.06 7.85 -23.03
CA SER A 726 -14.72 8.70 -22.03
C SER A 726 -14.10 8.55 -20.65
N TYR A 727 -13.56 7.37 -20.31
CA TYR A 727 -12.87 7.09 -19.06
C TYR A 727 -11.55 7.87 -18.91
N LYS A 728 -11.64 9.13 -18.48
CA LYS A 728 -10.53 10.05 -18.28
C LYS A 728 -9.91 9.84 -16.90
N SER A 729 -9.12 8.78 -16.79
CA SER A 729 -8.40 8.43 -15.58
C SER A 729 -6.97 8.01 -15.91
N CYS A 730 -6.01 8.33 -15.05
CA CYS A 730 -4.64 7.83 -15.17
C CYS A 730 -4.59 6.28 -15.11
N LEU A 731 -5.59 5.61 -14.52
CA LEU A 731 -5.73 4.14 -14.50
C LEU A 731 -6.04 3.52 -15.88
N ASN A 732 -6.45 4.33 -16.84
CA ASN A 732 -6.64 3.91 -18.22
C ASN A 732 -5.31 4.06 -18.99
N TYR A 733 -4.79 3.00 -19.60
CA TYR A 733 -3.55 3.07 -20.38
C TYR A 733 -3.57 4.04 -21.57
N ARG A 734 -4.75 4.51 -21.98
CA ARG A 734 -4.83 5.62 -22.93
C ARG A 734 -4.27 6.93 -22.37
N TYR A 735 -4.32 7.09 -21.04
CA TYR A 735 -4.03 8.34 -20.33
C TYR A 735 -2.92 8.23 -19.27
N SER A 736 -2.46 7.03 -18.90
CA SER A 736 -1.51 6.71 -17.80
C SER A 736 -0.12 7.37 -17.82
N PHE A 737 0.17 8.21 -18.81
CA PHE A 737 1.40 9.03 -18.89
C PHE A 737 1.12 10.47 -19.35
N SER A 738 -0.13 10.93 -19.24
CA SER A 738 -0.58 12.18 -19.85
C SER A 738 -1.71 12.89 -19.08
N LEU A 739 -2.22 12.28 -18.01
CA LEU A 739 -3.29 12.80 -17.17
C LEU A 739 -2.95 12.54 -15.70
N VAL A 740 -2.96 13.58 -14.89
CA VAL A 740 -2.80 13.48 -13.43
C VAL A 740 -4.18 13.75 -12.82
N ASP A 741 -5.03 12.74 -12.95
CA ASP A 741 -6.36 12.73 -12.34
C ASP A 741 -6.94 11.32 -12.39
N TYR A 742 -7.84 11.01 -11.47
CA TYR A 742 -8.77 9.90 -11.65
C TYR A 742 -10.05 10.40 -12.32
N SER A 743 -10.90 9.48 -12.79
CA SER A 743 -12.18 9.90 -13.34
C SER A 743 -13.21 10.14 -12.24
N ASP A 744 -14.05 11.15 -12.45
CA ASP A 744 -15.24 11.50 -11.66
C ASP A 744 -16.53 10.90 -12.24
N GLY A 745 -16.44 10.04 -13.26
CA GLY A 745 -17.58 9.38 -13.91
C GLY A 745 -18.52 10.32 -14.70
N SER A 746 -18.17 11.60 -14.86
CA SER A 746 -19.07 12.62 -15.41
C SER A 746 -19.25 12.55 -16.93
N ARG A 747 -18.46 11.74 -17.66
CA ARG A 747 -18.35 11.77 -19.13
C ARG A 747 -19.16 10.66 -19.83
N GLY A 748 -20.17 10.13 -19.15
CA GLY A 748 -21.19 9.26 -19.74
C GLY A 748 -20.79 7.79 -19.84
N GLU A 749 -21.14 7.14 -20.95
CA GLU A 749 -20.99 5.68 -21.08
C GLU A 749 -19.53 5.24 -20.96
N ASN A 750 -19.28 4.16 -20.20
CA ASN A 750 -17.95 3.61 -19.93
C ASN A 750 -16.98 4.61 -19.26
N ASP A 751 -17.50 5.61 -18.53
CA ASP A 751 -16.73 6.44 -17.60
C ASP A 751 -17.04 5.99 -16.16
N TYR A 752 -16.07 5.37 -15.50
CA TYR A 752 -16.22 4.92 -14.12
C TYR A 752 -15.77 6.02 -13.16
N ASP A 753 -16.51 6.24 -12.09
CA ASP A 753 -16.16 7.21 -11.06
C ASP A 753 -15.14 6.57 -10.11
N ASP A 754 -13.87 6.78 -10.39
CA ASP A 754 -12.76 6.29 -9.57
C ASP A 754 -12.71 7.03 -8.23
N TRP A 755 -12.88 8.35 -8.24
CA TRP A 755 -12.76 9.20 -7.05
C TRP A 755 -13.78 8.82 -5.97
N SER A 756 -15.00 8.46 -6.35
CA SER A 756 -16.00 7.98 -5.38
C SER A 756 -15.79 6.51 -4.96
N ASN A 757 -14.80 5.80 -5.52
CA ASN A 757 -14.56 4.38 -5.28
C ASN A 757 -13.12 4.06 -4.80
N ILE A 758 -12.27 5.05 -4.58
CA ILE A 758 -11.02 4.84 -3.84
C ILE A 758 -11.34 4.47 -2.38
N ASN A 759 -10.53 3.61 -1.80
CA ASN A 759 -10.55 3.27 -0.39
C ASN A 759 -9.21 3.68 0.23
N LEU A 760 -9.21 4.76 0.99
CA LEU A 760 -8.02 5.29 1.66
C LEU A 760 -7.48 4.31 2.71
N SER A 761 -8.35 3.63 3.45
CA SER A 761 -7.95 2.59 4.42
C SER A 761 -7.43 1.27 3.80
N PHE A 762 -7.39 1.15 2.46
CA PHE A 762 -7.10 -0.12 1.79
C PHE A 762 -5.75 -0.73 2.20
N PHE A 763 -4.74 0.09 2.44
CA PHE A 763 -3.40 -0.33 2.87
C PHE A 763 -3.33 -0.90 4.30
N LYS A 764 -4.41 -0.84 5.09
CA LYS A 764 -4.49 -1.51 6.40
C LYS A 764 -5.02 -2.93 6.31
N HIS A 765 -5.95 -3.15 5.38
CA HIS A 765 -6.73 -4.39 5.26
C HIS A 765 -6.93 -4.80 3.80
N SER A 766 -5.84 -4.77 3.04
CA SER A 766 -5.90 -4.95 1.59
C SER A 766 -6.49 -6.33 1.25
N THR A 767 -7.64 -6.32 0.57
CA THR A 767 -8.26 -7.51 -0.01
C THR A 767 -8.60 -7.25 -1.46
N TYR A 768 -7.96 -7.99 -2.35
CA TYR A 768 -7.97 -7.69 -3.77
C TYR A 768 -7.81 -8.96 -4.59
N TYR A 769 -8.48 -9.00 -5.75
CA TYR A 769 -8.84 -10.24 -6.45
C TYR A 769 -8.36 -10.34 -7.89
#